data_AF-A0A2A6BD34-F1
#
_entry.id   AF-A0A2A6BD34-F1
#
_cell.length_a   1.000
_cell.length_b   1.000
_cell.length_c   1.000
_cell.angle_alpha   90.00
_cell.angle_beta   90.00
_cell.angle_gamma   90.00
#
_symmetry.space_group_name_H-M   'P 1'
#
loop_
_entity.id
_entity.type
_entity.pdbx_description
1 polymer ?
#
loop_
_entity_poly.entity_id
_entity_poly.type
_entity_poly.pdbx_seq_one_letter_code
_entity_poly.pdbx_strand_id
1 'polypeptide(L)'
;MVAAVPSLSQAKYKIFDSPFAHQLLNPLIDNYCSFCLRFPEEGKLLTCAGCHFSKYCNVECQKKGWAAHKLECRRLKKVFPNLPMTEVLFLSKIIDRVLFLSEKSDEFGWEKERTFEEDIEKDGPKMKHFEKILVKMTTFRAEEMVSREVFFEIFCKTSINSHSIHSNAGIEIGMALDLGISKYNHSCRPSCAMVFDGVRVFFRPLIPDVQVDDLDKSFISYIDVGRSRYRRRIDLKAKWYFDCECERCSDPDDNRLTALKCPKEGCEGMILTAEDEEPMDIACPECSAVLDESKVKEGQELMKRLPPSFDPKCPAETVQEFLDQATAVLHPSNVYLCFPKADRHVAYSLLNVVKSLIKTGKRKEAVIYSYEAMTILEVCLGLEHPYYLQSLALWTYLQNDSKKSDEELINLTRYGDNKPINISKLLEVTTPQLQQLAISKISMRLLLWSFLHFIAFASALIPREKLSSNSINPSSLNLSPDGKILGYVALDKRRVKNVFMWNLPDGRERQVTFENRDVIAFYWTGIKDFILFISDNDGDENTMMFKQNVSEKALPSNRTIVYQKKGVMANILANDVDKSYVLLAINDANPAYQNVYKFDLLTNKHTLVLKNKRFSMIFTDNAMRIRLLCEEQKDGSKVFYRVSPTNGTLNSDKDQFKKYVRVSAEDSSITKLVGFDESNKNLYWIWGEKSNLGKLITAPLEDFSKRRVLYSPTRAELDFIFTSPQHYTILAISEYYHRPEFVFVNDTISKDLGYLKNLRPNGSLQIISLTKDMETWLITYLSSENPNEVFLYNRSKKTAEFLLNLNPDLKGYSLSNQIGFDFKARDGLTIQAYLSLPPQIPLKSSSQVSKNDSELAKKGMIPMKTQKMVLLVHGGPQARDDYGFDKMNAFLTSRGYAVLQVNYRGSTGFGKTLTNAGNGEWSRKMHNDLIDAVEFVIAKGISNRSDVAIMGISYGGYATLVGLTFTPDFFACGVDIVGPVNLVTLMEELPPYWNDIQNIYKKPVMIMQGANDPRVKQNESEQFVSALKNHSIPFTYVLYPDEGHGFRRNPNSMAMFGLVEKFLHKCLGGDYQPFTSGQYNESAIVSSCLLQYVYAYIVQIEEEHYAMNIEQKGNKH
;
A
#
# COMPACT_ATOMS: atom_id res chain seq x y z
N MET A 1 22.76 1.88 -20.13
CA MET A 1 24.03 1.18 -19.93
C MET A 1 23.78 -0.31 -20.10
N VAL A 2 23.78 -0.82 -21.33
CA VAL A 2 24.53 -2.04 -21.63
C VAL A 2 25.88 -1.50 -22.07
N ALA A 3 26.91 -1.83 -21.29
CA ALA A 3 28.13 -1.06 -21.04
C ALA A 3 27.96 -0.08 -19.86
N ALA A 4 28.56 -0.50 -18.76
CA ALA A 4 28.73 0.08 -17.43
C ALA A 4 27.60 -0.22 -16.42
N VAL A 5 27.55 -1.34 -15.69
CA VAL A 5 28.61 -1.89 -14.82
C VAL A 5 29.41 -0.73 -14.23
N PRO A 6 29.36 -0.40 -12.92
CA PRO A 6 30.33 0.56 -12.35
C PRO A 6 31.67 0.11 -12.89
N SER A 7 32.41 0.92 -13.65
CA SER A 7 33.46 0.41 -14.52
C SER A 7 34.28 -0.63 -13.77
N LEU A 8 33.98 -1.93 -13.98
CA LEU A 8 34.85 -3.03 -13.60
C LEU A 8 35.88 -3.06 -14.72
N SER A 9 36.42 -1.89 -15.08
CA SER A 9 37.66 -1.75 -15.81
C SER A 9 38.84 -2.13 -14.92
N GLN A 10 38.60 -2.69 -13.72
CA GLN A 10 39.64 -3.33 -12.92
C GLN A 10 39.17 -4.31 -11.81
N ALA A 11 37.94 -4.86 -11.79
CA ALA A 11 37.74 -6.06 -10.97
C ALA A 11 38.32 -7.25 -11.73
N LYS A 12 39.62 -7.48 -11.52
CA LYS A 12 40.28 -8.72 -11.88
C LYS A 12 39.58 -9.85 -11.11
N TYR A 13 38.61 -10.51 -11.73
CA TYR A 13 38.15 -11.80 -11.23
C TYR A 13 39.27 -12.82 -11.46
N LYS A 14 39.41 -13.76 -10.54
CA LYS A 14 40.37 -14.86 -10.67
C LYS A 14 39.64 -16.11 -11.11
N ILE A 15 40.15 -16.82 -12.11
CA ILE A 15 39.58 -18.08 -12.56
C ILE A 15 40.47 -19.22 -12.09
N PHE A 16 39.86 -20.21 -11.45
CA PHE A 16 40.47 -21.50 -11.18
C PHE A 16 39.87 -22.53 -12.15
N ASP A 17 40.63 -22.87 -13.18
CA ASP A 17 40.13 -23.67 -14.30
C ASP A 17 40.24 -25.18 -14.08
N SER A 18 41.04 -25.63 -13.11
CA SER A 18 41.33 -27.06 -12.92
C SER A 18 41.67 -27.38 -11.47
N PRO A 19 40.75 -27.99 -10.71
CA PRO A 19 41.05 -28.45 -9.36
C PRO A 19 42.02 -29.64 -9.41
N PHE A 20 42.77 -29.83 -8.32
CA PHE A 20 43.71 -30.94 -8.14
C PHE A 20 43.01 -32.30 -8.27
N ALA A 21 41.82 -32.41 -7.66
CA ALA A 21 40.90 -33.52 -7.84
C ALA A 21 39.45 -33.03 -7.72
N HIS A 22 38.52 -33.73 -8.37
CA HIS A 22 37.08 -33.52 -8.20
C HIS A 22 36.31 -34.83 -8.33
N GLN A 23 35.13 -34.89 -7.68
CA GLN A 23 34.25 -36.05 -7.70
C GLN A 23 32.79 -35.60 -7.73
N LEU A 24 32.04 -36.17 -8.68
CA LEU A 24 30.58 -36.06 -8.73
C LEU A 24 29.96 -36.90 -7.60
N LEU A 25 28.92 -36.39 -6.93
CA LEU A 25 28.17 -37.17 -5.95
C LEU A 25 27.54 -38.41 -6.61
N ASN A 26 27.75 -39.60 -6.04
CA ASN A 26 27.22 -40.86 -6.60
C ASN A 26 25.71 -40.83 -6.92
N PRO A 27 24.83 -40.27 -6.08
CA PRO A 27 23.39 -40.20 -6.38
C PRO A 27 23.04 -39.36 -7.61
N LEU A 28 23.96 -38.51 -8.08
CA LEU A 28 23.76 -37.59 -9.19
C LEU A 28 24.39 -38.09 -10.51
N ILE A 29 24.96 -39.30 -10.50
CA ILE A 29 25.68 -39.90 -11.64
C ILE A 29 24.84 -39.99 -12.91
N ASP A 30 23.53 -40.16 -12.77
CA ASP A 30 22.58 -40.28 -13.88
C ASP A 30 22.21 -38.94 -14.51
N ASN A 31 22.46 -37.84 -13.81
CA ASN A 31 22.01 -36.50 -14.20
C ASN A 31 23.16 -35.59 -14.66
N TYR A 32 24.39 -35.82 -14.19
CA TYR A 32 25.53 -34.96 -14.47
C TYR A 32 26.71 -35.73 -15.06
N CYS A 33 27.49 -35.02 -15.89
CA CYS A 33 28.74 -35.55 -16.43
C CYS A 33 29.76 -35.79 -15.30
N SER A 34 30.32 -37.00 -15.21
CA SER A 34 31.32 -37.38 -14.21
C SER A 34 32.65 -36.62 -14.31
N PHE A 35 32.89 -35.90 -15.41
CA PHE A 35 34.10 -35.11 -15.64
C PHE A 35 33.88 -33.60 -15.53
N CYS A 36 32.95 -33.02 -16.30
CA CYS A 36 32.76 -31.57 -16.27
C CYS A 36 31.76 -31.11 -15.20
N LEU A 37 31.06 -32.03 -14.54
CA LEU A 37 30.01 -31.77 -13.54
C LEU A 37 28.87 -30.88 -14.05
N ARG A 38 28.72 -30.79 -15.37
CA ARG A 38 27.60 -30.09 -16.02
C ARG A 38 26.48 -31.06 -16.36
N PHE A 39 25.27 -30.52 -16.37
CA PHE A 39 24.10 -31.18 -16.93
C PHE A 39 24.22 -31.29 -18.46
N PRO A 40 23.77 -32.38 -19.09
CA PRO A 40 23.88 -32.55 -20.54
C PRO A 40 22.96 -31.57 -21.30
N GLU A 41 23.49 -30.91 -22.34
CA GLU A 41 22.73 -29.91 -23.12
C GLU A 41 21.73 -30.54 -24.10
N GLU A 42 22.01 -31.74 -24.63
CA GLU A 42 21.13 -32.51 -25.51
C GLU A 42 21.29 -34.02 -25.22
N GLY A 43 20.22 -34.69 -24.76
CA GLY A 43 20.14 -36.16 -24.67
C GLY A 43 20.67 -36.86 -23.40
N LYS A 44 20.57 -38.20 -23.39
CA LYS A 44 21.01 -39.10 -22.29
C LYS A 44 22.54 -39.16 -22.21
N LEU A 45 23.09 -39.21 -21.01
CA LEU A 45 24.54 -39.34 -20.79
C LEU A 45 25.11 -40.64 -21.38
N LEU A 46 26.32 -40.56 -21.94
CA LEU A 46 27.09 -41.70 -22.43
C LEU A 46 27.69 -42.47 -21.25
N THR A 47 27.25 -43.70 -21.04
CA THR A 47 27.79 -44.58 -20.01
C THR A 47 29.12 -45.18 -20.48
N CYS A 48 30.13 -45.19 -19.61
CA CYS A 48 31.40 -45.86 -19.85
C CYS A 48 31.17 -47.37 -20.05
N ALA A 49 31.57 -47.90 -21.21
CA ALA A 49 31.43 -49.32 -21.54
C ALA A 49 32.30 -50.25 -20.67
N GLY A 50 33.28 -49.70 -19.94
CA GLY A 50 34.18 -50.48 -19.09
C GLY A 50 33.60 -50.73 -17.69
N CYS A 51 33.29 -49.65 -16.96
CA CYS A 51 32.83 -49.74 -15.57
C CYS A 51 31.31 -49.66 -15.41
N HIS A 52 30.58 -49.28 -16.46
CA HIS A 52 29.12 -49.04 -16.45
C HIS A 52 28.61 -48.01 -15.43
N PHE A 53 29.50 -47.35 -14.69
CA PHE A 53 29.17 -46.38 -13.67
C PHE A 53 29.35 -44.93 -14.13
N SER A 54 30.56 -44.57 -14.60
CA SER A 54 30.85 -43.19 -15.00
C SER A 54 30.14 -42.80 -16.28
N LYS A 55 29.61 -41.57 -16.32
CA LYS A 55 28.77 -41.06 -17.39
C LYS A 55 29.26 -39.72 -17.92
N TYR A 56 29.14 -39.49 -19.23
CA TYR A 56 29.68 -38.32 -19.89
C TYR A 56 28.64 -37.63 -20.76
N CYS A 57 28.65 -36.29 -20.79
CA CYS A 57 27.72 -35.54 -21.63
C CYS A 57 28.01 -35.68 -23.13
N ASN A 58 29.26 -35.97 -23.52
CA ASN A 58 29.65 -36.23 -24.90
C ASN A 58 31.00 -36.96 -24.95
N VAL A 59 31.37 -37.42 -26.15
CA VAL A 59 32.63 -38.13 -26.43
C VAL A 59 33.86 -37.28 -26.10
N GLU A 60 33.78 -35.96 -26.22
CA GLU A 60 34.89 -35.06 -25.92
C GLU A 60 35.19 -35.02 -24.41
N CYS A 61 34.16 -34.91 -23.57
CA CYS A 61 34.30 -34.99 -22.12
C CYS A 61 34.83 -36.36 -21.67
N GLN A 62 34.41 -37.44 -22.33
CA GLN A 62 34.97 -38.77 -22.07
C GLN A 62 36.47 -38.81 -22.41
N LYS A 63 36.88 -38.29 -23.58
CA LYS A 63 38.29 -38.22 -24.00
C LYS A 63 39.14 -37.38 -23.04
N LYS A 64 38.66 -36.19 -22.64
CA LYS A 64 39.36 -35.29 -21.70
C LYS A 64 39.48 -35.90 -20.30
N GLY A 65 38.43 -36.58 -19.82
CA GLY A 65 38.43 -37.24 -18.52
C GLY A 65 39.14 -38.61 -18.49
N TRP A 66 39.46 -39.19 -19.64
CA TRP A 66 39.96 -40.56 -19.72
C TRP A 66 41.28 -40.78 -18.99
N ALA A 67 42.20 -39.80 -19.01
CA ALA A 67 43.49 -39.93 -18.33
C ALA A 67 43.33 -40.22 -16.83
N ALA A 68 42.41 -39.52 -16.16
CA ALA A 68 42.08 -39.76 -14.75
C ALA A 68 41.17 -41.00 -14.57
N HIS A 69 40.19 -41.17 -15.45
CA HIS A 69 39.21 -42.25 -15.33
C HIS A 69 39.78 -43.64 -15.68
N LYS A 70 40.83 -43.77 -16.49
CA LYS A 70 41.36 -45.07 -16.94
C LYS A 70 41.75 -45.98 -15.76
N LEU A 71 42.42 -45.43 -14.75
CA LEU A 71 42.81 -46.15 -13.53
C LEU A 71 41.58 -46.49 -12.67
N GLU A 72 40.72 -45.50 -12.46
CA GLU A 72 39.47 -45.64 -11.70
C GLU A 72 38.51 -46.68 -12.34
N CYS A 73 38.38 -46.69 -13.66
CA CYS A 73 37.53 -47.58 -14.44
C CYS A 73 37.88 -49.05 -14.19
N ARG A 74 39.18 -49.36 -14.06
CA ARG A 74 39.65 -50.72 -13.75
C ARG A 74 39.15 -51.17 -12.38
N ARG A 75 39.20 -50.29 -11.37
CA ARG A 75 38.77 -50.57 -10.00
C ARG A 75 37.25 -50.66 -9.91
N LEU A 76 36.54 -49.69 -10.50
CA LEU A 76 35.07 -49.68 -10.57
C LEU A 76 34.50 -50.93 -11.22
N LYS A 77 35.12 -51.42 -12.31
CA LYS A 77 34.70 -52.65 -12.99
C LYS A 77 34.71 -53.88 -12.08
N LYS A 78 35.63 -53.95 -11.13
CA LYS A 78 35.76 -55.09 -10.19
C LYS A 78 34.67 -55.09 -9.11
N VAL A 79 34.14 -53.91 -8.76
CA VAL A 79 33.20 -53.74 -7.64
C VAL A 79 31.75 -53.50 -8.08
N PHE A 80 31.50 -53.22 -9.37
CA PHE A 80 30.15 -53.01 -9.89
C PHE A 80 29.27 -54.28 -9.71
N PRO A 81 28.01 -54.16 -9.23
CA PRO A 81 27.24 -52.94 -8.96
C PRO A 81 27.41 -52.36 -7.54
N ASN A 82 28.19 -53.00 -6.67
CA ASN A 82 28.43 -52.60 -5.28
C ASN A 82 29.47 -51.46 -5.19
N LEU A 83 29.04 -50.28 -5.60
CA LEU A 83 29.90 -49.11 -5.74
C LEU A 83 30.32 -48.53 -4.38
N PRO A 84 31.57 -48.07 -4.23
CA PRO A 84 32.05 -47.43 -3.02
C PRO A 84 31.41 -46.04 -2.86
N MET A 85 31.49 -45.49 -1.64
CA MET A 85 30.97 -44.14 -1.35
C MET A 85 31.71 -43.07 -2.18
N THR A 86 31.03 -41.95 -2.45
CA THR A 86 31.60 -40.79 -3.16
C THR A 86 32.97 -40.38 -2.63
N GLU A 87 33.10 -40.28 -1.30
CA GLU A 87 34.34 -39.89 -0.62
C GLU A 87 35.49 -40.86 -0.87
N VAL A 88 35.21 -42.17 -0.96
CA VAL A 88 36.21 -43.19 -1.30
C VAL A 88 36.68 -43.00 -2.75
N LEU A 89 35.79 -42.66 -3.68
CA LEU A 89 36.18 -42.36 -5.06
C LEU A 89 37.04 -41.10 -5.14
N PHE A 90 36.66 -40.06 -4.39
CA PHE A 90 37.38 -38.80 -4.34
C PHE A 90 38.80 -38.95 -3.77
N LEU A 91 38.93 -39.57 -2.59
CA LEU A 91 40.22 -39.84 -1.97
C LEU A 91 41.08 -40.77 -2.83
N SER A 92 40.49 -41.74 -3.52
CA SER A 92 41.21 -42.62 -4.44
C SER A 92 41.83 -41.86 -5.63
N LYS A 93 41.13 -40.85 -6.17
CA LYS A 93 41.68 -39.95 -7.19
C LYS A 93 42.81 -39.08 -6.65
N ILE A 94 42.71 -38.62 -5.41
CA ILE A 94 43.77 -37.84 -4.75
C ILE A 94 45.01 -38.71 -4.55
N ILE A 95 44.86 -39.96 -4.09
CA ILE A 95 45.98 -40.91 -4.00
C ILE A 95 46.66 -41.09 -5.36
N ASP A 96 45.89 -41.28 -6.45
CA ASP A 96 46.47 -41.43 -7.79
C ASP A 96 47.26 -40.18 -8.23
N ARG A 97 46.82 -38.98 -7.81
CA ARG A 97 47.53 -37.72 -8.06
C ARG A 97 48.78 -37.58 -7.20
N VAL A 98 48.71 -37.88 -5.91
CA VAL A 98 49.84 -37.80 -4.98
C VAL A 98 50.93 -38.78 -5.37
N LEU A 99 50.58 -40.02 -5.74
CA LEU A 99 51.54 -40.99 -6.26
C LEU A 99 52.21 -40.50 -7.55
N PHE A 100 51.43 -39.92 -8.47
CA PHE A 100 51.98 -39.29 -9.67
C PHE A 100 52.95 -38.13 -9.36
N LEU A 101 52.68 -37.34 -8.30
CA LEU A 101 53.60 -36.30 -7.84
C LEU A 101 54.85 -36.87 -7.18
N SER A 102 54.76 -37.97 -6.42
CA SER A 102 55.93 -38.60 -5.80
C SER A 102 56.95 -39.14 -6.83
N GLU A 103 56.49 -39.41 -8.06
CA GLU A 103 57.32 -39.80 -9.20
C GLU A 103 57.84 -38.60 -10.03
N LYS A 104 57.36 -37.37 -9.75
CA LYS A 104 57.70 -36.12 -10.46
C LYS A 104 58.01 -34.97 -9.47
N SER A 105 58.15 -33.73 -9.94
CA SER A 105 58.23 -32.55 -9.07
C SER A 105 56.83 -32.11 -8.59
N ASP A 106 56.70 -31.67 -7.33
CA ASP A 106 55.47 -31.08 -6.77
C ASP A 106 55.19 -29.68 -7.34
N GLU A 107 54.83 -29.62 -8.63
CA GLU A 107 54.46 -28.39 -9.33
C GLU A 107 53.09 -27.83 -8.87
N PHE A 108 52.31 -28.61 -8.12
CA PHE A 108 50.95 -28.26 -7.71
C PHE A 108 50.88 -27.68 -6.29
N GLY A 109 51.92 -27.88 -5.47
CA GLY A 109 52.02 -27.33 -4.12
C GLY A 109 51.29 -28.15 -3.06
N TRP A 110 51.16 -29.47 -3.26
CA TRP A 110 50.51 -30.39 -2.33
C TRP A 110 51.16 -30.38 -0.93
N GLU A 111 52.48 -30.22 -0.86
CA GLU A 111 53.21 -30.22 0.42
C GLU A 111 53.00 -28.95 1.26
N LYS A 112 52.46 -27.87 0.67
CA LYS A 112 52.27 -26.58 1.35
C LYS A 112 50.89 -26.39 1.97
N GLU A 113 50.01 -27.39 1.84
CA GLU A 113 48.65 -27.33 2.37
C GLU A 113 48.59 -27.56 3.87
N ARG A 114 47.53 -27.00 4.49
CA ARG A 114 47.32 -27.13 5.94
C ARG A 114 47.02 -28.59 6.32
N THR A 115 47.71 -29.08 7.36
CA THR A 115 47.44 -30.35 8.03
C THR A 115 46.85 -30.11 9.42
N PHE A 116 45.91 -30.98 9.82
CA PHE A 116 45.25 -30.97 11.13
C PHE A 116 45.26 -32.38 11.73
N GLU A 117 46.41 -33.04 11.66
CA GLU A 117 46.57 -34.44 12.08
C GLU A 117 46.28 -34.59 13.58
N GLU A 118 46.90 -33.76 14.42
CA GLU A 118 46.70 -33.81 15.87
C GLU A 118 45.23 -33.60 16.29
N ASP A 119 44.52 -32.68 15.63
CA ASP A 119 43.12 -32.39 15.94
C ASP A 119 42.20 -33.53 15.50
N ILE A 120 42.43 -34.08 14.31
CA ILE A 120 41.66 -35.22 13.79
C ILE A 120 41.93 -36.48 14.62
N GLU A 121 43.17 -36.73 15.06
CA GLU A 121 43.50 -37.86 15.94
C GLU A 121 42.76 -37.81 17.28
N LYS A 122 42.58 -36.60 17.83
CA LYS A 122 41.85 -36.37 19.08
C LYS A 122 40.33 -36.41 18.89
N ASP A 123 39.84 -36.27 17.65
CA ASP A 123 38.43 -36.33 17.29
C ASP A 123 37.96 -37.78 17.10
N GLY A 124 37.50 -38.40 18.19
CA GLY A 124 37.02 -39.78 18.19
C GLY A 124 36.00 -40.13 17.09
N PRO A 125 34.95 -39.30 16.84
CA PRO A 125 34.06 -39.47 15.70
C PRO A 125 34.75 -39.45 14.33
N LYS A 126 35.63 -38.47 14.05
CA LYS A 126 36.35 -38.44 12.77
C LYS A 126 37.35 -39.58 12.62
N MET A 127 38.01 -39.99 13.69
CA MET A 127 38.85 -41.21 13.66
C MET A 127 38.03 -42.46 13.36
N LYS A 128 36.84 -42.61 13.94
CA LYS A 128 35.94 -43.72 13.58
C LYS A 128 35.50 -43.66 12.12
N HIS A 129 35.31 -42.47 11.57
CA HIS A 129 35.01 -42.29 10.14
C HIS A 129 36.22 -42.65 9.27
N PHE A 130 37.42 -42.16 9.63
CA PHE A 130 38.68 -42.53 8.99
C PHE A 130 38.86 -44.05 8.93
N GLU A 131 38.70 -44.77 10.04
CA GLU A 131 38.85 -46.23 10.07
C GLU A 131 37.83 -46.92 9.14
N LYS A 132 36.58 -46.44 9.10
CA LYS A 132 35.56 -46.96 8.17
C LYS A 132 35.93 -46.71 6.71
N ILE A 133 36.45 -45.53 6.40
CA ILE A 133 36.87 -45.15 5.06
C ILE A 133 38.12 -45.93 4.67
N LEU A 134 39.07 -46.14 5.58
CA LEU A 134 40.27 -46.95 5.37
C LEU A 134 39.91 -48.38 4.99
N VAL A 135 39.01 -49.04 5.73
CA VAL A 135 38.54 -50.40 5.38
C VAL A 135 37.93 -50.45 3.98
N LYS A 136 37.09 -49.47 3.64
CA LYS A 136 36.47 -49.37 2.30
C LYS A 136 37.51 -49.08 1.22
N MET A 137 38.51 -48.25 1.51
CA MET A 137 39.58 -47.89 0.59
C MET A 137 40.50 -49.08 0.32
N THR A 138 40.90 -49.82 1.36
CA THR A 138 41.68 -51.06 1.23
C THR A 138 40.93 -52.09 0.39
N THR A 139 39.60 -52.18 0.54
CA THR A 139 38.78 -53.06 -0.31
C THR A 139 38.75 -52.59 -1.77
N PHE A 140 38.61 -51.27 -1.99
CA PHE A 140 38.45 -50.71 -3.33
C PHE A 140 39.76 -50.66 -4.14
N ARG A 141 40.90 -50.36 -3.48
CA ARG A 141 42.22 -50.28 -4.12
C ARG A 141 43.02 -51.59 -4.04
N ALA A 142 42.70 -52.46 -3.08
CA ALA A 142 43.39 -53.73 -2.85
C ALA A 142 44.92 -53.55 -2.82
N GLU A 143 45.65 -54.22 -3.71
CA GLU A 143 47.12 -54.16 -3.81
C GLU A 143 47.67 -52.78 -4.19
N GLU A 144 46.85 -51.86 -4.71
CA GLU A 144 47.23 -50.49 -5.09
C GLU A 144 47.03 -49.46 -3.95
N MET A 145 46.85 -49.94 -2.71
CA MET A 145 46.63 -49.12 -1.52
C MET A 145 47.95 -48.61 -0.93
N VAL A 146 47.98 -47.35 -0.49
CA VAL A 146 49.12 -46.74 0.20
C VAL A 146 49.15 -47.14 1.69
N SER A 147 50.24 -46.85 2.40
CA SER A 147 50.32 -47.15 3.85
C SER A 147 49.24 -46.39 4.64
N ARG A 148 48.92 -46.88 5.84
CA ARG A 148 47.91 -46.26 6.70
C ARG A 148 48.28 -44.82 7.05
N GLU A 149 49.57 -44.56 7.27
CA GLU A 149 50.12 -43.26 7.64
C GLU A 149 49.97 -42.26 6.50
N VAL A 150 50.39 -42.65 5.28
CA VAL A 150 50.24 -41.80 4.08
C VAL A 150 48.76 -41.57 3.76
N PHE A 151 47.91 -42.58 3.95
CA PHE A 151 46.47 -42.42 3.76
C PHE A 151 45.85 -41.47 4.79
N PHE A 152 46.30 -41.53 6.04
CA PHE A 152 45.85 -40.64 7.10
C PHE A 152 46.20 -39.18 6.81
N GLU A 153 47.44 -38.91 6.38
CA GLU A 153 47.85 -37.57 5.94
C GLU A 153 46.96 -37.04 4.80
N ILE A 154 46.75 -37.86 3.76
CA ILE A 154 45.88 -37.51 2.62
C ILE A 154 44.46 -37.22 3.10
N PHE A 155 43.93 -38.06 4.00
CA PHE A 155 42.60 -37.88 4.58
C PHE A 155 42.49 -36.56 5.36
N CYS A 156 43.51 -36.22 6.17
CA CYS A 156 43.57 -34.98 6.93
C CYS A 156 43.63 -33.75 6.01
N LYS A 157 44.58 -33.71 5.05
CA LYS A 157 44.70 -32.60 4.08
C LYS A 157 43.41 -32.42 3.27
N THR A 158 42.80 -33.51 2.83
CA THR A 158 41.57 -33.46 2.03
C THR A 158 40.37 -32.98 2.83
N SER A 159 40.23 -33.44 4.09
CA SER A 159 39.08 -33.10 4.95
C SER A 159 38.96 -31.60 5.21
N ILE A 160 40.10 -30.89 5.26
CA ILE A 160 40.17 -29.47 5.59
C ILE A 160 40.14 -28.59 4.34
N ASN A 161 40.89 -28.97 3.30
CA ASN A 161 41.14 -28.11 2.14
C ASN A 161 40.17 -28.33 0.97
N SER A 162 39.26 -29.32 1.07
CA SER A 162 38.24 -29.56 0.06
C SER A 162 36.99 -28.67 0.23
N HIS A 163 36.41 -28.29 -0.90
CA HIS A 163 35.16 -27.53 -0.98
C HIS A 163 34.13 -28.25 -1.84
N SER A 164 32.85 -27.96 -1.60
CA SER A 164 31.75 -28.45 -2.41
C SER A 164 31.59 -27.61 -3.68
N ILE A 165 31.37 -28.28 -4.81
CA ILE A 165 30.98 -27.69 -6.07
C ILE A 165 29.46 -27.61 -6.10
N HIS A 166 28.94 -26.40 -6.31
CA HIS A 166 27.50 -26.18 -6.35
C HIS A 166 27.01 -25.86 -7.75
N SER A 167 25.72 -26.07 -7.95
CA SER A 167 25.02 -25.46 -9.06
C SER A 167 24.83 -23.95 -8.83
N ASN A 168 24.44 -23.21 -9.87
CA ASN A 168 23.92 -21.86 -9.76
C ASN A 168 22.68 -21.78 -8.84
N ALA A 169 22.00 -22.91 -8.65
CA ALA A 169 20.90 -23.07 -7.70
C ALA A 169 21.37 -23.48 -6.29
N GLY A 170 22.66 -23.47 -5.99
CA GLY A 170 23.18 -23.85 -4.67
C GLY A 170 23.09 -25.34 -4.35
N ILE A 171 22.61 -26.19 -5.26
CA ILE A 171 22.61 -27.65 -5.08
C ILE A 171 24.05 -28.16 -5.16
N GLU A 172 24.52 -28.90 -4.15
CA GLU A 172 25.82 -29.56 -4.19
C GLU A 172 25.83 -30.64 -5.28
N ILE A 173 26.69 -30.47 -6.28
CA ILE A 173 26.86 -31.40 -7.41
C ILE A 173 28.01 -32.37 -7.12
N GLY A 174 29.05 -31.90 -6.44
CA GLY A 174 30.26 -32.67 -6.20
C GLY A 174 31.18 -32.00 -5.21
N MET A 175 32.36 -32.57 -5.07
CA MET A 175 33.44 -32.06 -4.20
C MET A 175 34.71 -31.89 -5.00
N ALA A 176 35.53 -30.91 -4.62
CA ALA A 176 36.82 -30.65 -5.22
C ALA A 176 37.87 -30.25 -4.19
N LEU A 177 39.11 -30.58 -4.52
CA LEU A 177 40.29 -30.09 -3.82
C LEU A 177 41.01 -29.15 -4.79
N ASP A 178 41.08 -27.87 -4.44
CA ASP A 178 41.75 -26.84 -5.22
C ASP A 178 42.77 -26.14 -4.34
N LEU A 179 44.04 -26.38 -4.63
CA LEU A 179 45.20 -25.89 -3.87
C LEU A 179 45.42 -24.37 -4.04
N GLY A 180 44.75 -23.75 -5.00
CA GLY A 180 44.72 -22.29 -5.14
C GLY A 180 43.69 -21.67 -4.21
N ILE A 181 42.51 -22.28 -4.14
CA ILE A 181 41.37 -21.79 -3.34
C ILE A 181 41.57 -22.07 -1.85
N SER A 182 42.20 -23.18 -1.49
CA SER A 182 42.49 -23.56 -0.08
C SER A 182 43.33 -22.53 0.68
N LYS A 183 44.02 -21.62 -0.03
CA LYS A 183 44.83 -20.54 0.54
C LYS A 183 44.01 -19.37 1.09
N TYR A 184 42.76 -19.22 0.67
CA TYR A 184 41.91 -18.10 1.09
C TYR A 184 41.30 -18.39 2.45
N ASN A 185 41.28 -17.38 3.32
CA ASN A 185 40.76 -17.52 4.68
C ASN A 185 39.26 -17.25 4.78
N HIS A 186 38.67 -17.74 5.87
CA HIS A 186 37.27 -17.55 6.18
C HIS A 186 36.97 -16.13 6.71
N SER A 187 35.86 -15.54 6.28
CA SER A 187 35.16 -14.49 7.02
C SER A 187 33.65 -14.68 6.93
N CYS A 188 32.94 -14.43 8.03
CA CYS A 188 31.48 -14.35 8.03
C CYS A 188 30.95 -13.06 7.38
N ARG A 189 31.84 -12.14 7.01
CA ARG A 189 31.61 -10.97 6.16
C ARG A 189 32.59 -11.07 4.97
N PRO A 190 32.34 -12.00 4.03
CA PRO A 190 33.29 -12.29 2.97
C PRO A 190 33.48 -11.09 2.05
N SER A 191 34.70 -10.90 1.55
CA SER A 191 35.03 -9.88 0.55
C SER A 191 35.04 -10.46 -0.87
N CYS A 192 35.03 -11.79 -0.99
CA CYS A 192 34.98 -12.52 -2.26
C CYS A 192 33.91 -13.63 -2.24
N ALA A 193 33.35 -13.94 -3.41
CA ALA A 193 32.43 -15.07 -3.61
C ALA A 193 32.92 -16.03 -4.70
N MET A 194 32.65 -17.32 -4.50
CA MET A 194 32.90 -18.39 -5.47
C MET A 194 31.66 -18.63 -6.34
N VAL A 195 31.82 -18.55 -7.64
CA VAL A 195 30.76 -18.90 -8.62
C VAL A 195 31.25 -20.06 -9.48
N PHE A 196 30.46 -21.14 -9.54
CA PHE A 196 30.85 -22.38 -10.21
C PHE A 196 30.27 -22.49 -11.62
N ASP A 197 31.08 -22.96 -12.56
CA ASP A 197 30.64 -23.44 -13.88
C ASP A 197 31.24 -24.82 -14.12
N GLY A 198 30.53 -25.84 -13.64
CA GLY A 198 31.07 -27.20 -13.54
C GLY A 198 32.25 -27.23 -12.57
N VAL A 199 33.40 -27.71 -13.03
CA VAL A 199 34.64 -27.75 -12.23
C VAL A 199 35.41 -26.42 -12.19
N ARG A 200 34.99 -25.40 -12.94
CA ARG A 200 35.65 -24.09 -12.95
C ARG A 200 35.07 -23.18 -11.87
N VAL A 201 35.94 -22.45 -11.19
CA VAL A 201 35.54 -21.48 -10.16
C VAL A 201 35.92 -20.06 -10.58
N PHE A 202 34.94 -19.18 -10.61
CA PHE A 202 35.11 -17.73 -10.76
C PHE A 202 35.11 -17.09 -9.38
N PHE A 203 36.24 -16.52 -9.00
CA PHE A 203 36.42 -15.79 -7.75
C PHE A 203 36.15 -14.30 -8.00
N ARG A 204 35.10 -13.77 -7.36
CA ARG A 204 34.59 -12.42 -7.61
C ARG A 204 34.64 -11.56 -6.35
N PRO A 205 35.15 -10.31 -6.41
CA PRO A 205 35.06 -9.38 -5.29
C PRO A 205 33.61 -8.92 -5.08
N LEU A 206 33.19 -8.83 -3.81
CA LEU A 206 31.85 -8.39 -3.40
C LEU A 206 31.76 -6.90 -3.09
N ILE A 207 32.90 -6.24 -2.85
CA ILE A 207 32.99 -4.81 -2.60
C ILE A 207 34.00 -4.17 -3.56
N PRO A 208 33.81 -2.90 -3.95
CA PRO A 208 34.82 -2.15 -4.69
C PRO A 208 36.16 -2.18 -3.95
N ASP A 209 37.28 -2.18 -4.68
CA ASP A 209 38.66 -2.07 -4.17
C ASP A 209 39.33 -3.34 -3.60
N VAL A 210 38.66 -4.50 -3.58
CA VAL A 210 39.29 -5.78 -3.22
C VAL A 210 40.14 -6.33 -4.36
N GLN A 211 41.44 -6.50 -4.11
CA GLN A 211 42.35 -7.21 -5.00
C GLN A 211 42.31 -8.70 -4.68
N VAL A 212 41.73 -9.51 -5.57
CA VAL A 212 41.48 -10.95 -5.36
C VAL A 212 42.76 -11.78 -5.14
N ASP A 213 43.92 -11.27 -5.54
CA ASP A 213 45.21 -11.92 -5.31
C ASP A 213 45.83 -11.62 -3.93
N ASP A 214 45.29 -10.65 -3.19
CA ASP A 214 45.71 -10.30 -1.82
C ASP A 214 45.01 -11.23 -0.82
N LEU A 215 45.72 -12.26 -0.35
CA LEU A 215 45.19 -13.28 0.57
C LEU A 215 44.84 -12.73 1.96
N ASP A 216 45.40 -11.57 2.35
CA ASP A 216 45.14 -10.95 3.65
C ASP A 216 43.88 -10.08 3.65
N LYS A 217 43.35 -9.77 2.45
CA LYS A 217 42.14 -8.94 2.27
C LYS A 217 41.01 -9.67 1.54
N SER A 218 41.32 -10.81 0.92
CA SER A 218 40.37 -11.64 0.18
C SER A 218 39.88 -12.78 1.05
N PHE A 219 38.68 -12.65 1.60
CA PHE A 219 38.05 -13.65 2.45
C PHE A 219 36.85 -14.28 1.76
N ILE A 220 36.72 -15.59 1.91
CA ILE A 220 35.55 -16.35 1.47
C ILE A 220 34.74 -16.87 2.65
N SER A 221 33.49 -17.24 2.43
CA SER A 221 32.74 -17.97 3.45
C SER A 221 32.88 -19.47 3.25
N TYR A 222 33.23 -20.19 4.31
CA TYR A 222 33.26 -21.66 4.31
C TYR A 222 31.90 -22.28 4.64
N ILE A 223 31.02 -21.45 5.20
CA ILE A 223 29.72 -21.83 5.76
C ILE A 223 28.65 -20.84 5.28
N ASP A 224 27.40 -21.10 5.63
CA ASP A 224 26.31 -20.15 5.40
C ASP A 224 26.42 -18.96 6.37
N VAL A 225 26.39 -17.74 5.81
CA VAL A 225 26.49 -16.49 6.56
C VAL A 225 25.12 -16.02 7.10
N GLY A 226 24.02 -16.64 6.68
CA GLY A 226 22.65 -16.34 7.12
C GLY A 226 22.26 -16.93 8.47
N ARG A 227 23.23 -17.30 9.32
CA ARG A 227 23.02 -17.99 10.61
C ARG A 227 23.50 -17.15 11.79
N SER A 228 23.01 -17.48 12.99
CA SER A 228 23.47 -16.84 14.24
C SER A 228 24.97 -17.04 14.47
N ARG A 229 25.59 -16.16 15.25
CA ARG A 229 27.02 -16.25 15.64
C ARG A 229 27.36 -17.63 16.21
N TYR A 230 26.53 -18.13 17.14
CA TYR A 230 26.70 -19.43 17.77
C TYR A 230 26.75 -20.56 16.74
N ARG A 231 25.76 -20.61 15.85
CA ARG A 231 25.67 -21.67 14.84
C ARG A 231 26.83 -21.63 13.84
N ARG A 232 27.23 -20.43 13.41
CA ARG A 232 28.39 -20.23 12.53
C ARG A 232 29.69 -20.75 13.17
N ARG A 233 29.93 -20.46 14.45
CA ARG A 233 31.12 -20.96 15.17
C ARG A 233 31.11 -22.48 15.34
N ILE A 234 29.96 -23.08 15.65
CA ILE A 234 29.81 -24.54 15.73
C ILE A 234 30.15 -25.20 14.38
N ASP A 235 29.56 -24.70 13.30
CA ASP A 235 29.76 -25.30 11.97
C ASP A 235 31.24 -25.18 11.53
N LEU A 236 31.92 -24.08 11.87
CA LEU A 236 33.35 -23.90 11.62
C LEU A 236 34.23 -24.82 12.47
N LYS A 237 33.94 -24.91 13.77
CA LYS A 237 34.70 -25.74 14.71
C LYS A 237 34.58 -27.23 14.39
N ALA A 238 33.40 -27.68 13.98
CA ALA A 238 33.15 -29.08 13.63
C ALA A 238 33.98 -29.57 12.43
N LYS A 239 34.19 -28.72 11.42
CA LYS A 239 34.92 -29.10 10.20
C LYS A 239 36.36 -28.60 10.17
N TRP A 240 36.62 -27.36 10.57
CA TRP A 240 37.92 -26.68 10.46
C TRP A 240 38.61 -26.38 11.80
N TYR A 241 38.03 -26.80 12.94
CA TYR A 241 38.65 -26.76 14.27
C TYR A 241 39.09 -25.39 14.79
N PHE A 242 38.49 -24.29 14.32
CA PHE A 242 38.76 -22.95 14.85
C PHE A 242 37.49 -22.21 15.25
N ASP A 243 37.62 -21.31 16.22
CA ASP A 243 36.59 -20.35 16.62
C ASP A 243 36.78 -19.06 15.82
N CYS A 244 35.75 -18.61 15.13
CA CYS A 244 35.87 -17.44 14.25
C CYS A 244 35.83 -16.11 15.04
N GLU A 245 36.85 -15.29 14.83
CA GLU A 245 37.05 -13.95 15.40
C GLU A 245 36.99 -12.83 14.35
N CYS A 246 36.38 -13.09 13.18
CA CYS A 246 36.25 -12.07 12.14
C CYS A 246 35.41 -10.87 12.62
N GLU A 247 35.52 -9.73 11.93
CA GLU A 247 34.83 -8.47 12.24
C GLU A 247 33.37 -8.67 12.63
N ARG A 248 32.62 -9.48 11.86
CA ARG A 248 31.21 -9.76 12.14
C ARG A 248 30.97 -10.61 13.39
N CYS A 249 31.82 -11.60 13.66
CA CYS A 249 31.67 -12.43 14.87
C CYS A 249 32.00 -11.66 16.15
N SER A 250 32.74 -10.56 16.02
CA SER A 250 33.11 -9.64 17.11
C SER A 250 32.15 -8.45 17.23
N ASP A 251 31.20 -8.30 16.31
CA ASP A 251 30.22 -7.21 16.30
C ASP A 251 29.05 -7.51 17.25
N PRO A 252 28.84 -6.71 18.31
CA PRO A 252 27.72 -6.91 19.24
C PRO A 252 26.34 -6.69 18.58
N ASP A 253 26.25 -5.95 17.46
CA ASP A 253 25.00 -5.75 16.73
C ASP A 253 24.53 -7.04 16.03
N ASP A 254 25.38 -8.05 15.87
CA ASP A 254 25.00 -9.35 15.31
C ASP A 254 23.99 -10.10 16.23
N ASN A 255 23.96 -9.78 17.54
CA ASN A 255 22.99 -10.33 18.50
C ASN A 255 21.52 -9.91 18.21
N ARG A 256 21.30 -8.98 17.26
CA ARG A 256 19.96 -8.68 16.74
C ARG A 256 19.33 -9.88 16.02
N LEU A 257 20.16 -10.76 15.45
CA LEU A 257 19.74 -12.00 14.79
C LEU A 257 19.16 -13.01 15.78
N THR A 258 19.38 -12.84 17.08
CA THR A 258 18.96 -13.78 18.14
C THR A 258 18.05 -13.11 19.16
N ALA A 259 17.40 -12.00 18.75
CA ALA A 259 16.52 -11.23 19.62
C ALA A 259 15.27 -12.02 20.07
N LEU A 260 14.93 -11.88 21.35
CA LEU A 260 13.70 -12.41 21.95
C LEU A 260 12.59 -11.36 21.95
N LYS A 261 11.34 -11.84 21.95
CA LYS A 261 10.15 -11.00 22.00
C LYS A 261 9.99 -10.38 23.39
N CYS A 262 9.62 -9.10 23.44
CA CYS A 262 9.27 -8.45 24.69
C CYS A 262 8.05 -9.13 25.35
N PRO A 263 8.05 -9.40 26.66
CA PRO A 263 6.91 -10.01 27.34
C PRO A 263 5.72 -9.04 27.49
N LYS A 264 5.93 -7.74 27.27
CA LYS A 264 4.88 -6.72 27.35
C LYS A 264 4.07 -6.70 26.06
N GLU A 265 2.79 -6.99 26.18
CA GLU A 265 1.84 -6.95 25.06
C GLU A 265 1.82 -5.56 24.39
N GLY A 266 1.96 -5.54 23.06
CA GLY A 266 2.02 -4.30 22.26
C GLY A 266 3.39 -3.59 22.23
N CYS A 267 4.44 -4.16 22.82
CA CYS A 267 5.80 -3.64 22.71
C CYS A 267 6.57 -4.37 21.59
N GLU A 268 7.14 -3.62 20.65
CA GLU A 268 7.97 -4.13 19.54
C GLU A 268 9.47 -4.14 19.89
N GLY A 269 9.83 -3.84 21.14
CA GLY A 269 11.22 -3.82 21.58
C GLY A 269 11.92 -5.18 21.49
N MET A 270 13.15 -5.15 21.00
CA MET A 270 14.03 -6.32 20.86
C MET A 270 14.83 -6.55 22.14
N ILE A 271 14.74 -7.75 22.70
CA ILE A 271 15.58 -8.18 23.81
C ILE A 271 16.77 -8.95 23.23
N LEU A 272 17.95 -8.34 23.22
CA LEU A 272 19.16 -8.91 22.62
C LEU A 272 19.78 -9.96 23.57
N THR A 273 20.11 -11.12 23.02
CA THR A 273 20.81 -12.23 23.70
C THR A 273 21.52 -13.05 22.63
N ALA A 274 22.43 -13.94 23.01
CA ALA A 274 22.97 -14.99 22.14
C ALA A 274 22.68 -16.39 22.71
N GLU A 275 22.72 -17.43 21.89
CA GLU A 275 22.43 -18.80 22.34
C GLU A 275 23.45 -19.35 23.36
N ASP A 276 24.68 -18.82 23.36
CA ASP A 276 25.79 -19.21 24.23
C ASP A 276 26.07 -18.25 25.40
N GLU A 277 25.29 -17.18 25.54
CA GLU A 277 25.40 -16.25 26.66
C GLU A 277 24.72 -16.83 27.92
N GLU A 278 25.31 -16.58 29.10
CA GLU A 278 24.68 -16.96 30.38
C GLU A 278 23.29 -16.30 30.49
N PRO A 279 22.23 -17.08 30.73
CA PRO A 279 20.90 -16.53 30.86
C PRO A 279 20.84 -15.64 32.11
N MET A 280 20.21 -14.48 31.96
CA MET A 280 19.98 -13.53 33.05
C MET A 280 18.71 -12.73 32.77
N ASP A 281 18.25 -11.95 33.74
CA ASP A 281 17.15 -11.01 33.54
C ASP A 281 17.58 -9.89 32.58
N ILE A 282 16.83 -9.70 31.50
CA ILE A 282 17.13 -8.66 30.49
C ILE A 282 15.96 -7.69 30.39
N ALA A 283 16.24 -6.41 30.63
CA ALA A 283 15.27 -5.34 30.46
C ALA A 283 15.14 -4.97 28.97
N CYS A 284 13.89 -4.92 28.49
CA CYS A 284 13.59 -4.43 27.16
C CYS A 284 14.06 -2.97 26.99
N PRO A 285 14.86 -2.63 25.97
CA PRO A 285 15.40 -1.28 25.79
C PRO A 285 14.31 -0.22 25.53
N GLU A 286 13.16 -0.62 25.00
CA GLU A 286 12.06 0.31 24.68
C GLU A 286 11.07 0.55 25.82
N CYS A 287 10.69 -0.48 26.56
CA CYS A 287 9.62 -0.38 27.57
C CYS A 287 10.06 -0.74 29.00
N SER A 288 11.32 -1.12 29.17
CA SER A 288 11.93 -1.53 30.44
C SER A 288 11.26 -2.74 31.12
N ALA A 289 10.34 -3.44 30.44
CA ALA A 289 9.82 -4.71 30.92
C ALA A 289 10.96 -5.74 30.97
N VAL A 290 11.08 -6.42 32.10
CA VAL A 290 12.11 -7.42 32.31
C VAL A 290 11.59 -8.76 31.77
N LEU A 291 12.38 -9.40 30.93
CA LEU A 291 12.20 -10.80 30.58
C LEU A 291 13.04 -11.64 31.53
N ASP A 292 12.37 -12.48 32.32
CA ASP A 292 13.00 -13.29 33.37
C ASP A 292 14.04 -14.26 32.77
N GLU A 293 15.09 -14.55 33.53
CA GLU A 293 16.15 -15.52 33.21
C GLU A 293 15.59 -16.83 32.64
N SER A 294 14.51 -17.36 33.25
CA SER A 294 13.88 -18.61 32.81
C SER A 294 13.33 -18.54 31.38
N LYS A 295 12.81 -17.38 30.97
CA LYS A 295 12.26 -17.13 29.64
C LYS A 295 13.35 -16.80 28.62
N VAL A 296 14.41 -16.14 29.06
CA VAL A 296 15.63 -15.98 28.24
C VAL A 296 16.22 -17.34 27.91
N LYS A 297 16.37 -18.21 28.93
CA LYS A 297 16.83 -19.59 28.77
C LYS A 297 15.92 -20.41 27.86
N GLU A 298 14.60 -20.29 28.00
CA GLU A 298 13.62 -20.94 27.11
C GLU A 298 13.84 -20.54 25.65
N GLY A 299 14.02 -19.24 25.38
CA GLY A 299 14.31 -18.73 24.04
C GLY A 299 15.65 -19.21 23.47
N GLN A 300 16.70 -19.21 24.29
CA GLN A 300 18.02 -19.71 23.90
C GLN A 300 18.00 -21.21 23.56
N GLU A 301 17.35 -22.03 24.39
CA GLU A 301 17.23 -23.48 24.16
C GLU A 301 16.30 -23.79 22.97
N LEU A 302 15.26 -22.99 22.75
CA LEU A 302 14.43 -23.10 21.55
C LEU A 302 15.25 -22.89 20.28
N MET A 303 16.06 -21.83 20.22
CA MET A 303 16.94 -21.56 19.08
C MET A 303 17.95 -22.69 18.83
N LYS A 304 18.52 -23.31 19.87
CA LYS A 304 19.41 -24.48 19.73
C LYS A 304 18.71 -25.72 19.17
N ARG A 305 17.41 -25.87 19.45
CA ARG A 305 16.60 -27.04 19.04
C ARG A 305 16.02 -26.91 17.63
N LEU A 306 15.82 -25.68 17.13
CA LEU A 306 15.27 -25.46 15.79
C LEU A 306 16.22 -26.02 14.72
N PRO A 307 15.69 -26.74 13.70
CA PRO A 307 16.54 -27.31 12.66
C PRO A 307 17.17 -26.20 11.82
N PRO A 308 18.48 -26.29 11.49
CA PRO A 308 19.18 -25.27 10.69
C PRO A 308 18.75 -25.26 9.22
N SER A 309 18.03 -26.29 8.78
CA SER A 309 17.40 -26.42 7.46
C SER A 309 16.35 -27.53 7.53
N PHE A 310 15.21 -27.35 6.89
CA PHE A 310 14.20 -28.40 6.77
C PHE A 310 14.57 -29.39 5.67
N ASP A 311 14.39 -30.69 5.93
CA ASP A 311 14.46 -31.71 4.88
C ASP A 311 13.42 -31.37 3.79
N PRO A 312 13.77 -31.39 2.49
CA PRO A 312 12.79 -31.21 1.42
C PRO A 312 11.61 -32.20 1.43
N LYS A 313 11.71 -33.30 2.19
CA LYS A 313 10.64 -34.29 2.42
C LYS A 313 9.82 -34.03 3.69
N CYS A 314 10.15 -32.97 4.45
CA CYS A 314 9.45 -32.60 5.68
C CYS A 314 7.98 -32.22 5.38
N PRO A 315 6.99 -32.76 6.09
CA PRO A 315 5.59 -32.36 5.95
C PRO A 315 5.39 -30.87 6.28
N ALA A 316 4.48 -30.22 5.56
CA ALA A 316 4.21 -28.79 5.74
C ALA A 316 3.69 -28.48 7.16
N GLU A 317 2.94 -29.41 7.75
CA GLU A 317 2.41 -29.31 9.11
C GLU A 317 3.54 -29.24 10.14
N THR A 318 4.60 -30.02 9.96
CA THR A 318 5.77 -30.00 10.83
C THR A 318 6.53 -28.68 10.74
N VAL A 319 6.62 -28.07 9.55
CA VAL A 319 7.23 -26.75 9.38
C VAL A 319 6.40 -25.67 10.09
N GLN A 320 5.06 -25.75 9.98
CA GLN A 320 4.14 -24.84 10.66
C GLN A 320 4.25 -24.95 12.19
N GLU A 321 4.34 -26.16 12.74
CA GLU A 321 4.50 -26.38 14.19
C GLU A 321 5.77 -25.73 14.75
N PHE A 322 6.88 -25.76 14.02
CA PHE A 322 8.12 -25.08 14.41
C PHE A 322 8.00 -23.56 14.32
N LEU A 323 7.31 -23.05 13.29
CA LEU A 323 7.06 -21.61 13.12
C LEU A 323 6.18 -21.06 14.25
N ASP A 324 5.12 -21.78 14.63
CA ASP A 324 4.22 -21.38 15.71
C ASP A 324 4.95 -21.32 17.07
N GLN A 325 5.78 -22.33 17.36
CA GLN A 325 6.63 -22.35 18.56
C GLN A 325 7.62 -21.20 18.59
N ALA A 326 8.27 -20.91 17.46
CA ALA A 326 9.21 -19.80 17.34
C ALA A 326 8.50 -18.44 17.51
N THR A 327 7.32 -18.25 16.92
CA THR A 327 6.61 -16.94 16.87
C THR A 327 6.06 -16.54 18.24
N ALA A 328 5.88 -17.52 19.13
CA ALA A 328 5.48 -17.30 20.50
C ALA A 328 6.57 -16.61 21.34
N VAL A 329 7.86 -16.93 21.10
CA VAL A 329 8.97 -16.57 21.99
C VAL A 329 9.99 -15.62 21.35
N LEU A 330 10.28 -15.80 20.07
CA LEU A 330 11.32 -15.05 19.36
C LEU A 330 10.75 -13.74 18.79
N HIS A 331 11.59 -12.71 18.67
CA HIS A 331 11.20 -11.46 18.02
C HIS A 331 11.04 -11.67 16.50
N PRO A 332 10.12 -10.98 15.79
CA PRO A 332 9.98 -11.13 14.33
C PRO A 332 11.28 -10.94 13.51
N SER A 333 12.22 -10.14 14.02
CA SER A 333 13.55 -9.91 13.41
C SER A 333 14.59 -11.01 13.71
N ASN A 334 14.26 -12.00 14.54
CA ASN A 334 15.14 -13.11 14.87
C ASN A 334 15.38 -13.96 13.62
N VAL A 335 16.59 -14.45 13.40
CA VAL A 335 17.01 -15.22 12.22
C VAL A 335 16.21 -16.50 12.03
N TYR A 336 15.68 -17.09 13.11
CA TYR A 336 14.83 -18.28 13.06
C TYR A 336 13.35 -17.97 12.77
N LEU A 337 12.92 -16.70 12.86
CA LEU A 337 11.58 -16.21 12.51
C LEU A 337 11.51 -15.40 11.23
N CYS A 338 12.62 -14.78 10.85
CA CYS A 338 12.89 -14.33 9.51
C CYS A 338 13.04 -15.56 8.61
N PHE A 339 11.98 -16.35 8.45
CA PHE A 339 11.94 -17.40 7.44
C PHE A 339 12.36 -16.76 6.12
N PRO A 340 13.43 -17.27 5.49
CA PRO A 340 14.38 -16.35 4.92
C PRO A 340 13.92 -16.09 3.51
N LYS A 341 13.24 -14.97 3.29
CA LYS A 341 13.12 -14.38 1.95
C LYS A 341 14.50 -14.21 1.29
N ALA A 342 15.58 -14.26 2.07
CA ALA A 342 16.97 -14.22 1.62
C ALA A 342 17.69 -15.60 1.54
N ASP A 343 17.01 -16.75 1.73
CA ASP A 343 17.60 -18.09 1.55
C ASP A 343 16.98 -18.83 0.36
N ARG A 344 17.74 -18.88 -0.72
CA ARG A 344 17.36 -19.57 -1.95
C ARG A 344 17.11 -21.07 -1.77
N HIS A 345 17.69 -21.74 -0.77
CA HIS A 345 17.49 -23.18 -0.55
C HIS A 345 16.05 -23.50 -0.14
N VAL A 346 15.41 -22.59 0.62
CA VAL A 346 14.00 -22.70 0.99
C VAL A 346 13.12 -22.61 -0.25
N ALA A 347 13.41 -21.67 -1.17
CA ALA A 347 12.70 -21.59 -2.44
C ALA A 347 12.81 -22.90 -3.24
N TYR A 348 13.99 -23.54 -3.29
CA TYR A 348 14.16 -24.81 -4.00
C TYR A 348 13.42 -25.97 -3.32
N SER A 349 13.36 -26.01 -1.98
CA SER A 349 12.55 -27.00 -1.26
C SER A 349 11.05 -26.82 -1.55
N LEU A 350 10.56 -25.58 -1.54
CA LEU A 350 9.19 -25.25 -1.94
C LEU A 350 8.90 -25.65 -3.39
N LEU A 351 9.85 -25.44 -4.32
CA LEU A 351 9.71 -25.88 -5.71
C LEU A 351 9.67 -27.41 -5.86
N ASN A 352 10.32 -28.17 -4.95
CA ASN A 352 10.17 -29.63 -4.89
C ASN A 352 8.80 -30.06 -4.37
N VAL A 353 8.24 -29.34 -3.40
CA VAL A 353 6.86 -29.53 -2.93
C VAL A 353 5.89 -29.27 -4.07
N VAL A 354 6.06 -28.16 -4.80
CA VAL A 354 5.31 -27.81 -6.02
C VAL A 354 5.35 -28.96 -7.03
N LYS A 355 6.55 -29.46 -7.33
CA LYS A 355 6.74 -30.61 -8.24
C LYS A 355 6.00 -31.87 -7.78
N SER A 356 6.02 -32.17 -6.48
CA SER A 356 5.31 -33.32 -5.90
C SER A 356 3.80 -33.17 -5.99
N LEU A 357 3.29 -31.98 -5.70
CA LEU A 357 1.86 -31.65 -5.78
C LEU A 357 1.35 -31.69 -7.22
N ILE A 358 2.14 -31.22 -8.20
CA ILE A 358 1.81 -31.38 -9.63
C ILE A 358 1.72 -32.86 -10.00
N LYS A 359 2.71 -33.68 -9.61
CA LYS A 359 2.71 -35.14 -9.90
C LYS A 359 1.55 -35.91 -9.29
N THR A 360 1.01 -35.43 -8.17
CA THR A 360 -0.11 -36.05 -7.46
C THR A 360 -1.47 -35.46 -7.86
N GLY A 361 -1.51 -34.62 -8.90
CA GLY A 361 -2.75 -34.01 -9.42
C GLY A 361 -3.26 -32.84 -8.57
N LYS A 362 -2.51 -32.40 -7.56
CA LYS A 362 -2.86 -31.35 -6.60
C LYS A 362 -2.32 -29.98 -7.02
N ARG A 363 -2.52 -29.60 -8.29
CA ARG A 363 -2.00 -28.33 -8.86
C ARG A 363 -2.45 -27.09 -8.07
N LYS A 364 -3.69 -27.09 -7.53
CA LYS A 364 -4.22 -25.97 -6.73
C LYS A 364 -3.48 -25.77 -5.41
N GLU A 365 -3.08 -26.84 -4.75
CA GLU A 365 -2.28 -26.78 -3.53
C GLU A 365 -0.85 -26.29 -3.85
N ALA A 366 -0.34 -26.58 -5.06
CA ALA A 366 0.99 -26.19 -5.51
C ALA A 366 1.16 -24.67 -5.73
N VAL A 367 0.07 -23.93 -5.93
CA VAL A 367 0.08 -22.48 -6.19
C VAL A 367 0.77 -21.71 -5.06
N ILE A 368 0.37 -21.95 -3.81
CA ILE A 368 0.84 -21.20 -2.64
C ILE A 368 2.35 -21.38 -2.50
N TYR A 369 2.82 -22.63 -2.56
CA TYR A 369 4.24 -22.95 -2.47
C TYR A 369 5.07 -22.39 -3.65
N SER A 370 4.49 -22.32 -4.85
CA SER A 370 5.17 -21.72 -6.02
C SER A 370 5.27 -20.20 -5.94
N TYR A 371 4.27 -19.53 -5.34
CA TYR A 371 4.30 -18.09 -5.06
C TYR A 371 5.37 -17.77 -4.01
N GLU A 372 5.37 -18.50 -2.90
CA GLU A 372 6.37 -18.33 -1.84
C GLU A 372 7.79 -18.52 -2.37
N ALA A 373 8.04 -19.59 -3.14
CA ALA A 373 9.33 -19.81 -3.78
C ALA A 373 9.76 -18.67 -4.71
N MET A 374 8.82 -18.14 -5.52
CA MET A 374 9.09 -17.01 -6.42
C MET A 374 9.49 -15.76 -5.63
N THR A 375 8.75 -15.40 -4.58
CA THR A 375 9.06 -14.21 -3.76
C THR A 375 10.40 -14.32 -3.04
N ILE A 376 10.80 -15.51 -2.62
CA ILE A 376 12.13 -15.76 -2.04
C ILE A 376 13.22 -15.60 -3.10
N LEU A 377 13.02 -16.11 -4.33
CA LEU A 377 14.01 -15.98 -5.41
C LEU A 377 14.13 -14.55 -5.95
N GLU A 378 13.05 -13.76 -5.90
CA GLU A 378 13.06 -12.34 -6.20
C GLU A 378 14.05 -11.58 -5.29
N VAL A 379 13.94 -11.82 -3.98
CA VAL A 379 14.77 -11.20 -2.96
C VAL A 379 16.20 -11.73 -3.01
N CYS A 380 16.40 -13.03 -3.24
CA CYS A 380 17.73 -13.65 -3.30
C CYS A 380 18.55 -13.28 -4.55
N LEU A 381 17.89 -13.14 -5.71
CA LEU A 381 18.57 -13.10 -7.01
C LEU A 381 18.32 -11.81 -7.81
N GLY A 382 17.27 -11.05 -7.46
CA GLY A 382 16.86 -9.84 -8.18
C GLY A 382 15.96 -10.11 -9.39
N LEU A 383 15.23 -9.07 -9.80
CA LEU A 383 14.17 -9.13 -10.82
C LEU A 383 14.62 -9.57 -12.21
N GLU A 384 15.91 -9.42 -12.53
CA GLU A 384 16.47 -9.75 -13.84
C GLU A 384 17.10 -11.16 -13.87
N HIS A 385 17.13 -11.87 -12.74
CA HIS A 385 17.80 -13.14 -12.69
C HIS A 385 16.97 -14.24 -13.37
N PRO A 386 17.54 -15.04 -14.28
CA PRO A 386 16.80 -16.03 -15.05
C PRO A 386 16.03 -17.07 -14.22
N TYR A 387 16.53 -17.45 -13.04
CA TYR A 387 15.81 -18.35 -12.12
C TYR A 387 14.62 -17.70 -11.41
N TYR A 388 14.66 -16.39 -11.13
CA TYR A 388 13.47 -15.68 -10.69
C TYR A 388 12.42 -15.69 -11.81
N LEU A 389 12.82 -15.33 -13.04
CA LEU A 389 11.94 -15.33 -14.21
C LEU A 389 11.33 -16.71 -14.51
N GLN A 390 12.11 -17.78 -14.34
CA GLN A 390 11.65 -19.16 -14.48
C GLN A 390 10.61 -19.54 -13.40
N SER A 391 10.80 -19.11 -12.16
CA SER A 391 9.87 -19.37 -11.04
C SER A 391 8.59 -18.56 -11.15
N LEU A 392 8.72 -17.32 -11.59
CA LEU A 392 7.61 -16.44 -11.95
C LEU A 392 6.76 -17.09 -13.04
N ALA A 393 7.38 -17.67 -14.08
CA ALA A 393 6.67 -18.40 -15.12
C ALA A 393 5.92 -19.63 -14.56
N LEU A 394 6.57 -20.44 -13.73
CA LEU A 394 5.94 -21.61 -13.09
C LEU A 394 4.71 -21.23 -12.25
N TRP A 395 4.85 -20.27 -11.34
CA TRP A 395 3.74 -19.79 -10.52
C TRP A 395 2.62 -19.25 -11.39
N THR A 396 2.96 -18.45 -12.41
CA THR A 396 1.98 -17.88 -13.35
C THR A 396 1.20 -18.99 -14.08
N TYR A 397 1.85 -20.07 -14.49
CA TYR A 397 1.17 -21.19 -15.16
C TYR A 397 0.29 -22.03 -14.23
N LEU A 398 0.69 -22.19 -12.95
CA LEU A 398 -0.10 -22.91 -11.94
C LEU A 398 -1.30 -22.08 -11.48
N GLN A 399 -1.10 -20.79 -11.22
CA GLN A 399 -2.14 -19.86 -10.77
C GLN A 399 -3.24 -19.68 -11.81
N ASN A 400 -2.87 -19.73 -13.11
CA ASN A 400 -3.80 -19.55 -14.22
C ASN A 400 -4.34 -20.88 -14.78
N ASP A 401 -4.08 -22.02 -14.12
CA ASP A 401 -4.47 -23.37 -14.55
C ASP A 401 -4.20 -23.63 -16.06
N SER A 402 -2.98 -23.29 -16.50
CA SER A 402 -2.64 -23.31 -17.91
C SER A 402 -2.78 -24.71 -18.54
N LYS A 403 -3.07 -24.77 -19.85
CA LYS A 403 -3.11 -26.03 -20.65
C LYS A 403 -1.76 -26.74 -20.78
N LYS A 404 -0.73 -26.27 -20.07
CA LYS A 404 0.57 -26.94 -20.02
C LYS A 404 0.42 -28.31 -19.36
N SER A 405 1.05 -29.29 -19.99
CA SER A 405 1.15 -30.63 -19.43
C SER A 405 1.87 -30.59 -18.07
N ASP A 406 1.61 -31.58 -17.20
CA ASP A 406 2.34 -31.70 -15.94
C ASP A 406 3.85 -31.74 -16.17
N GLU A 407 4.29 -32.33 -17.28
CA GLU A 407 5.69 -32.41 -17.66
C GLU A 407 6.31 -31.05 -17.99
N GLU A 408 5.58 -30.16 -18.68
CA GLU A 408 6.02 -28.79 -18.97
C GLU A 408 6.12 -27.93 -17.70
N LEU A 409 5.18 -28.07 -16.76
CA LEU A 409 5.22 -27.36 -15.48
C LEU A 409 6.33 -27.89 -14.58
N ILE A 410 6.50 -29.22 -14.54
CA ILE A 410 7.60 -29.85 -13.82
C ILE A 410 8.95 -29.42 -14.41
N ASN A 411 9.06 -29.17 -15.71
CA ASN A 411 10.29 -28.66 -16.30
C ASN A 411 10.68 -27.30 -15.74
N LEU A 412 9.74 -26.39 -15.48
CA LEU A 412 10.05 -25.09 -14.87
C LEU A 412 10.51 -25.21 -13.40
N THR A 413 10.29 -26.36 -12.74
CA THR A 413 10.87 -26.64 -11.42
C THR A 413 12.33 -27.12 -11.48
N ARG A 414 12.95 -27.23 -12.68
CA ARG A 414 14.33 -27.72 -12.84
C ARG A 414 15.35 -26.58 -12.76
N TYR A 415 15.96 -26.43 -11.59
CA TYR A 415 17.03 -25.46 -11.32
C TYR A 415 18.42 -26.10 -11.20
N GLY A 416 18.50 -27.44 -11.28
CA GLY A 416 19.75 -28.19 -11.14
C GLY A 416 20.72 -28.10 -12.32
N ASP A 417 20.27 -27.63 -13.48
CA ASP A 417 20.99 -27.88 -14.74
C ASP A 417 22.14 -26.88 -15.01
N ASN A 418 22.47 -26.03 -14.03
CA ASN A 418 23.44 -24.93 -14.14
C ASN A 418 23.18 -23.92 -15.26
N LYS A 419 22.08 -24.07 -15.97
CA LYS A 419 21.58 -23.15 -16.99
C LYS A 419 20.10 -22.93 -16.72
N PRO A 420 19.67 -21.68 -16.49
CA PRO A 420 18.25 -21.37 -16.51
C PRO A 420 17.67 -21.80 -17.85
N ILE A 421 16.44 -22.31 -17.81
CA ILE A 421 15.76 -22.71 -19.05
C ILE A 421 15.71 -21.49 -19.95
N ASN A 422 16.10 -21.64 -21.21
CA ASN A 422 16.03 -20.54 -22.14
C ASN A 422 14.56 -20.21 -22.39
N ILE A 423 14.06 -19.22 -21.65
CA ILE A 423 12.68 -18.78 -21.69
C ILE A 423 12.34 -18.34 -23.13
N SER A 424 13.30 -17.79 -23.89
CA SER A 424 13.08 -17.43 -25.30
C SER A 424 12.81 -18.63 -26.23
N LYS A 425 13.34 -19.83 -25.92
CA LYS A 425 12.98 -21.08 -26.64
C LYS A 425 11.60 -21.59 -26.26
N LEU A 426 11.16 -21.36 -25.01
CA LEU A 426 9.78 -21.63 -24.57
C LEU A 426 8.78 -20.60 -25.12
N LEU A 427 9.27 -19.44 -25.58
CA LEU A 427 8.48 -18.30 -26.08
C LEU A 427 8.45 -18.20 -27.63
N GLU A 428 9.10 -19.10 -28.38
CA GLU A 428 9.15 -19.15 -29.85
C GLU A 428 8.94 -17.81 -30.59
N VAL A 429 9.88 -16.84 -30.52
CA VAL A 429 9.94 -15.73 -31.49
C VAL A 429 11.38 -15.40 -31.88
N THR A 430 11.63 -15.37 -33.20
CA THR A 430 12.92 -15.09 -33.86
C THR A 430 12.85 -13.74 -34.58
N THR A 431 13.55 -12.69 -34.13
CA THR A 431 14.04 -11.60 -35.02
C THR A 431 15.00 -10.60 -34.30
N PRO A 432 16.01 -10.03 -35.00
CA PRO A 432 17.12 -9.26 -34.43
C PRO A 432 16.86 -7.74 -34.29
N GLN A 433 15.65 -7.32 -33.93
CA GLN A 433 15.32 -5.90 -33.69
C GLN A 433 15.53 -5.46 -32.23
N LEU A 434 15.70 -6.40 -31.29
CA LEU A 434 15.90 -6.10 -29.87
C LEU A 434 17.35 -5.77 -29.46
N GLN A 435 18.34 -6.02 -30.30
CA GLN A 435 19.75 -5.66 -30.02
C GLN A 435 20.07 -4.18 -30.29
N GLN A 436 19.30 -3.49 -31.14
CA GLN A 436 19.55 -2.08 -31.48
C GLN A 436 18.95 -1.08 -30.47
N LEU A 437 17.96 -1.48 -29.68
CA LEU A 437 17.37 -0.64 -28.62
C LEU A 437 18.25 -0.52 -27.36
N ALA A 438 19.24 -1.39 -27.19
CA ALA A 438 20.08 -1.44 -25.98
C ALA A 438 21.27 -0.45 -25.98
N ILE A 439 21.66 0.09 -27.15
CA ILE A 439 22.94 0.83 -27.30
C ILE A 439 22.73 2.36 -27.42
N SER A 440 21.55 2.87 -27.77
CA SER A 440 21.35 4.30 -28.07
C SER A 440 21.04 5.23 -26.89
N LYS A 441 21.00 4.75 -25.64
CA LYS A 441 20.63 5.58 -24.45
C LYS A 441 21.77 5.96 -23.49
N ILE A 442 23.04 5.79 -23.88
CA ILE A 442 24.19 6.02 -22.96
C ILE A 442 24.97 7.30 -23.26
N SER A 443 24.89 7.86 -24.46
CA SER A 443 25.90 8.83 -24.91
C SER A 443 25.46 10.31 -24.91
N MET A 444 24.32 10.67 -24.31
CA MET A 444 23.76 12.03 -24.42
C MET A 444 23.38 12.66 -23.07
N ARG A 445 24.08 12.32 -21.98
CA ARG A 445 23.87 12.92 -20.64
C ARG A 445 25.11 13.59 -20.02
N LEU A 446 26.25 13.64 -20.71
CA LEU A 446 27.51 14.12 -20.13
C LEU A 446 28.00 15.51 -20.62
N LEU A 447 27.22 16.25 -21.42
CA LEU A 447 27.72 17.50 -22.05
C LEU A 447 26.87 18.77 -21.82
N LEU A 448 25.88 18.77 -20.93
CA LEU A 448 25.07 19.96 -20.63
C LEU A 448 24.91 20.17 -19.10
N TRP A 449 26.03 20.13 -18.37
CA TRP A 449 26.10 20.46 -16.94
C TRP A 449 26.92 21.71 -16.61
N SER A 450 27.16 22.56 -17.61
CA SER A 450 27.90 23.81 -17.43
C SER A 450 27.48 24.84 -18.47
N PHE A 451 26.25 25.34 -18.43
CA PHE A 451 25.84 26.66 -18.93
C PHE A 451 24.31 26.82 -18.76
N LEU A 452 23.89 27.33 -17.60
CA LEU A 452 22.66 28.10 -17.32
C LEU A 452 22.30 28.00 -15.82
N HIS A 453 23.13 28.61 -14.98
CA HIS A 453 22.61 29.28 -13.79
C HIS A 453 22.12 30.65 -14.25
N PHE A 454 20.83 30.79 -14.58
CA PHE A 454 20.06 32.04 -14.46
C PHE A 454 18.56 31.74 -14.65
N ILE A 455 17.84 31.75 -13.52
CA ILE A 455 16.39 31.95 -13.30
C ILE A 455 15.41 31.05 -14.09
N ALA A 456 14.94 30.00 -13.43
CA ALA A 456 13.55 29.55 -13.50
C ALA A 456 13.22 28.77 -12.22
N PHE A 457 12.47 29.36 -11.29
CA PHE A 457 11.80 28.60 -10.23
C PHE A 457 10.74 27.72 -10.91
N ALA A 458 11.10 26.50 -11.29
CA ALA A 458 10.11 25.47 -11.53
C ALA A 458 9.38 25.24 -10.19
N SER A 459 8.08 25.49 -10.14
CA SER A 459 7.24 25.23 -8.97
C SER A 459 7.52 23.83 -8.45
N ALA A 460 8.09 23.72 -7.24
CA ALA A 460 8.43 22.44 -6.64
C ALA A 460 7.15 21.59 -6.47
N LEU A 461 7.18 20.36 -6.98
CA LEU A 461 6.18 19.32 -6.70
C LEU A 461 5.87 19.30 -5.20
N ILE A 462 4.59 19.42 -4.81
CA ILE A 462 4.21 19.33 -3.40
C ILE A 462 4.36 17.87 -2.94
N PRO A 463 5.25 17.57 -1.96
CA PRO A 463 5.43 16.20 -1.48
C PRO A 463 4.13 15.65 -0.87
N ARG A 464 3.86 14.36 -1.07
CA ARG A 464 2.67 13.70 -0.51
C ARG A 464 2.56 13.91 1.00
N GLU A 465 3.69 13.88 1.69
CA GLU A 465 3.79 14.04 3.15
C GLU A 465 3.33 15.44 3.62
N LYS A 466 3.45 16.46 2.76
CA LYS A 466 3.01 17.83 3.05
C LYS A 466 1.52 18.03 2.77
N LEU A 467 0.96 17.27 1.84
CA LEU A 467 -0.49 17.20 1.62
C LEU A 467 -1.18 16.36 2.70
N SER A 468 -0.49 15.34 3.24
CA SER A 468 -0.96 14.47 4.32
C SER A 468 -0.57 14.92 5.73
N SER A 469 0.06 16.10 5.87
CA SER A 469 0.48 16.60 7.18
C SER A 469 -0.73 17.00 8.04
N ASN A 470 -0.50 17.49 9.27
CA ASN A 470 -1.51 17.80 10.29
C ASN A 470 -2.47 18.94 9.88
N SER A 471 -3.24 18.74 8.81
CA SER A 471 -4.30 19.63 8.39
C SER A 471 -5.41 19.56 9.44
N ILE A 472 -5.59 20.64 10.21
CA ILE A 472 -6.71 20.75 11.14
C ILE A 472 -7.95 21.08 10.30
N ASN A 473 -8.96 20.22 10.38
CA ASN A 473 -10.23 20.51 9.72
C ASN A 473 -10.90 21.69 10.46
N PRO A 474 -11.29 22.79 9.78
CA PRO A 474 -11.99 23.88 10.45
C PRO A 474 -13.23 23.40 11.22
N SER A 475 -13.93 22.36 10.75
CA SER A 475 -15.13 21.83 11.42
C SER A 475 -14.83 21.11 12.73
N SER A 476 -13.59 20.69 12.96
CA SER A 476 -13.16 20.12 14.24
C SER A 476 -12.58 21.17 15.17
N LEU A 477 -12.48 22.44 14.78
CA LEU A 477 -11.93 23.52 15.59
C LEU A 477 -13.06 24.26 16.33
N ASN A 478 -12.99 24.38 17.65
CA ASN A 478 -14.09 24.97 18.42
C ASN A 478 -13.61 25.70 19.70
N LEU A 479 -14.24 26.83 20.02
CA LEU A 479 -13.97 27.58 21.26
C LEU A 479 -14.72 26.96 22.44
N SER A 480 -14.08 26.91 23.61
CA SER A 480 -14.77 26.60 24.86
C SER A 480 -15.87 27.62 25.13
N PRO A 481 -16.89 27.27 25.95
CA PRO A 481 -18.00 28.18 26.24
C PRO A 481 -17.58 29.55 26.79
N ASP A 482 -16.45 29.60 27.52
CA ASP A 482 -15.86 30.83 28.08
C ASP A 482 -14.87 31.54 27.13
N GLY A 483 -14.64 30.99 25.92
CA GLY A 483 -13.78 31.55 24.90
C GLY A 483 -12.28 31.48 25.18
N LYS A 484 -11.84 30.80 26.25
CA LYS A 484 -10.44 30.78 26.68
C LYS A 484 -9.64 29.62 26.11
N ILE A 485 -10.29 28.54 25.73
CA ILE A 485 -9.64 27.31 25.25
C ILE A 485 -10.11 27.03 23.84
N LEU A 486 -9.17 26.75 22.94
CA LEU A 486 -9.43 26.26 21.60
C LEU A 486 -9.26 24.74 21.59
N GLY A 487 -10.32 24.00 21.30
CA GLY A 487 -10.26 22.55 21.12
C GLY A 487 -10.22 22.17 19.65
N TYR A 488 -9.44 21.15 19.29
CA TYR A 488 -9.38 20.61 17.93
C TYR A 488 -9.00 19.15 17.86
N VAL A 489 -9.35 18.50 16.74
CA VAL A 489 -8.87 17.16 16.42
C VAL A 489 -7.66 17.25 15.49
N ALA A 490 -6.54 16.65 15.88
CA ALA A 490 -5.31 16.59 15.10
C ALA A 490 -4.60 15.23 15.29
N LEU A 491 -3.62 14.93 14.44
CA LEU A 491 -2.83 13.69 14.55
C LEU A 491 -1.83 13.81 15.71
N ASP A 492 -1.79 12.80 16.58
CA ASP A 492 -0.79 12.67 17.64
C ASP A 492 0.58 12.19 17.12
N LYS A 493 1.54 11.97 18.03
CA LYS A 493 2.88 11.46 17.68
C LYS A 493 2.86 10.08 16.99
N ARG A 494 1.78 9.31 17.18
CA ARG A 494 1.56 7.99 16.56
C ARG A 494 0.73 8.10 15.27
N ARG A 495 0.46 9.33 14.79
CA ARG A 495 -0.36 9.61 13.61
C ARG A 495 -1.81 9.13 13.74
N VAL A 496 -2.37 9.16 14.96
CA VAL A 496 -3.78 8.87 15.24
C VAL A 496 -4.51 10.15 15.63
N LYS A 497 -5.70 10.40 15.07
CA LYS A 497 -6.47 11.60 15.40
C LYS A 497 -6.95 11.59 16.85
N ASN A 498 -6.56 12.62 17.59
CA ASN A 498 -6.92 12.84 18.99
C ASN A 498 -7.32 14.29 19.22
N VAL A 499 -7.94 14.57 20.36
CA VAL A 499 -8.34 15.92 20.77
C VAL A 499 -7.18 16.62 21.46
N PHE A 500 -6.93 17.86 21.03
CA PHE A 500 -5.97 18.80 21.58
C PHE A 500 -6.71 20.03 22.10
N MET A 501 -6.15 20.64 23.15
CA MET A 501 -6.65 21.87 23.74
C MET A 501 -5.53 22.88 23.85
N TRP A 502 -5.79 24.08 23.35
CA TRP A 502 -4.88 25.21 23.40
C TRP A 502 -5.49 26.33 24.25
N ASN A 503 -4.84 26.63 25.38
CA ASN A 503 -5.20 27.74 26.24
C ASN A 503 -4.72 29.06 25.62
N LEU A 504 -5.67 29.90 25.18
CA LEU A 504 -5.37 31.12 24.43
C LEU A 504 -4.64 32.18 25.29
N PRO A 505 -5.03 32.45 26.56
CA PRO A 505 -4.34 33.40 27.44
C PRO A 505 -2.84 33.17 27.69
N ASP A 506 -2.40 31.92 27.89
CA ASP A 506 -1.00 31.62 28.26
C ASP A 506 -0.24 30.82 27.19
N GLY A 507 -0.91 30.47 26.09
CA GLY A 507 -0.32 29.80 24.94
C GLY A 507 -0.07 28.31 25.12
N ARG A 508 -0.45 27.68 26.24
CA ARG A 508 -0.17 26.27 26.50
C ARG A 508 -1.09 25.34 25.70
N GLU A 509 -0.50 24.42 24.94
CA GLU A 509 -1.18 23.35 24.20
C GLU A 509 -0.99 22.00 24.90
N ARG A 510 -2.03 21.15 24.91
CA ARG A 510 -1.96 19.77 25.40
C ARG A 510 -2.91 18.83 24.66
N GLN A 511 -2.49 17.57 24.51
CA GLN A 511 -3.36 16.47 24.11
C GLN A 511 -4.24 16.04 25.29
N VAL A 512 -5.53 15.78 25.04
CA VAL A 512 -6.50 15.43 26.11
C VAL A 512 -7.22 14.10 25.90
N THR A 513 -7.09 13.49 24.73
CA THR A 513 -7.48 12.09 24.47
C THR A 513 -6.29 11.31 23.94
N PHE A 514 -6.23 10.01 24.20
CA PHE A 514 -5.07 9.16 23.86
C PHE A 514 -5.56 7.86 23.20
N GLU A 515 -6.44 8.01 22.23
CA GLU A 515 -7.06 6.91 21.51
C GLU A 515 -6.06 6.25 20.55
N ASN A 516 -6.27 4.95 20.33
CA ASN A 516 -5.54 4.16 19.31
C ASN A 516 -6.31 4.12 17.98
N ARG A 517 -7.48 4.78 17.93
CA ARG A 517 -8.34 4.91 16.76
C ARG A 517 -8.64 6.38 16.56
N ASP A 518 -8.94 6.76 15.33
CA ASP A 518 -9.25 8.14 15.00
C ASP A 518 -10.47 8.63 15.79
N VAL A 519 -10.27 9.72 16.52
CA VAL A 519 -11.38 10.57 16.98
C VAL A 519 -11.95 11.29 15.75
N ILE A 520 -13.25 11.14 15.53
CA ILE A 520 -13.96 11.72 14.39
C ILE A 520 -14.36 13.16 14.72
N ALA A 521 -14.90 13.38 15.92
CA ALA A 521 -15.32 14.69 16.41
C ALA A 521 -15.34 14.73 17.94
N PHE A 522 -15.32 15.94 18.50
CA PHE A 522 -15.53 16.19 19.92
C PHE A 522 -16.53 17.32 20.14
N TYR A 523 -17.06 17.40 21.36
CA TYR A 523 -18.07 18.37 21.77
C TYR A 523 -17.82 18.87 23.19
N TRP A 524 -17.85 20.19 23.38
CA TRP A 524 -17.92 20.80 24.71
C TRP A 524 -19.24 20.44 25.38
N THR A 525 -19.24 20.32 26.70
CA THR A 525 -20.46 20.02 27.47
C THR A 525 -20.79 21.14 28.45
N GLY A 526 -21.98 21.09 29.05
CA GLY A 526 -22.32 22.03 30.11
C GLY A 526 -21.61 21.81 31.44
N ILE A 527 -20.76 20.78 31.53
CA ILE A 527 -19.82 20.61 32.63
C ILE A 527 -18.44 21.00 32.13
N LYS A 528 -17.88 22.08 32.67
CA LYS A 528 -16.64 22.73 32.21
C LYS A 528 -15.48 21.74 31.96
N ASP A 529 -15.32 20.77 32.84
CA ASP A 529 -14.21 19.82 32.79
C ASP A 529 -14.51 18.54 32.00
N PHE A 530 -15.67 18.44 31.34
CA PHE A 530 -16.03 17.28 30.53
C PHE A 530 -16.23 17.64 29.06
N ILE A 531 -15.62 16.83 28.20
CA ILE A 531 -15.94 16.78 26.77
C ILE A 531 -16.55 15.42 26.42
N LEU A 532 -17.31 15.41 25.33
CA LEU A 532 -17.68 14.18 24.63
C LEU A 532 -16.85 14.05 23.36
N PHE A 533 -16.54 12.83 22.97
CA PHE A 533 -15.95 12.56 21.66
C PHE A 533 -16.48 11.26 21.08
N ILE A 534 -16.39 11.15 19.75
CA ILE A 534 -16.87 10.00 18.99
C ILE A 534 -15.77 9.39 18.13
N SER A 535 -15.81 8.07 18.01
CA SER A 535 -14.96 7.25 17.14
C SER A 535 -15.79 6.12 16.56
N ASP A 536 -15.36 5.53 15.44
CA ASP A 536 -15.96 4.31 14.88
C ASP A 536 -14.95 3.16 14.90
N ASN A 537 -15.33 2.02 14.33
CA ASN A 537 -14.50 0.82 14.29
C ASN A 537 -14.00 0.59 12.86
N ASP A 538 -12.90 1.26 12.51
CA ASP A 538 -12.21 1.13 11.21
C ASP A 538 -13.10 1.48 10.01
N GLY A 539 -13.88 2.56 10.15
CA GLY A 539 -14.71 3.10 9.07
C GLY A 539 -16.06 2.40 8.88
N ASP A 540 -16.50 1.55 9.83
CA ASP A 540 -17.80 0.89 9.81
C ASP A 540 -19.00 1.84 10.04
N GLU A 541 -18.73 3.12 10.36
CA GLU A 541 -19.68 4.19 10.64
C GLU A 541 -20.60 3.94 11.85
N ASN A 542 -20.32 2.91 12.67
CA ASN A 542 -21.03 2.68 13.93
C ASN A 542 -20.37 3.50 15.03
N THR A 543 -20.78 4.76 15.15
CA THR A 543 -20.21 5.70 16.12
C THR A 543 -20.40 5.22 17.55
N MET A 544 -19.26 5.13 18.25
CA MET A 544 -19.15 4.94 19.69
C MET A 544 -18.90 6.29 20.35
N MET A 545 -19.40 6.47 21.57
CA MET A 545 -19.33 7.73 22.28
C MET A 545 -18.65 7.59 23.62
N PHE A 546 -17.78 8.54 23.92
CA PHE A 546 -16.97 8.58 25.12
C PHE A 546 -17.03 9.95 25.78
N LYS A 547 -16.85 9.98 27.10
CA LYS A 547 -16.75 11.18 27.92
C LYS A 547 -15.35 11.24 28.55
N GLN A 548 -14.68 12.38 28.43
CA GLN A 548 -13.33 12.58 28.96
C GLN A 548 -13.31 13.73 29.97
N ASN A 549 -12.64 13.52 31.10
CA ASN A 549 -12.27 14.60 32.02
C ASN A 549 -11.03 15.31 31.50
N VAL A 550 -11.15 16.61 31.25
CA VAL A 550 -10.11 17.46 30.68
C VAL A 550 -9.53 18.45 31.68
N SER A 551 -9.89 18.41 32.97
CA SER A 551 -9.25 19.27 33.98
C SER A 551 -7.72 19.04 34.05
N GLU A 552 -6.95 20.05 34.45
CA GLU A 552 -5.47 19.95 34.52
C GLU A 552 -4.97 18.83 35.45
N LYS A 553 -5.78 18.45 36.45
CA LYS A 553 -5.47 17.38 37.41
C LYS A 553 -5.95 16.00 36.96
N ALA A 554 -6.67 15.91 35.83
CA ALA A 554 -7.24 14.65 35.36
C ALA A 554 -6.17 13.72 34.80
N LEU A 555 -6.31 12.42 35.06
CA LEU A 555 -5.46 11.41 34.44
C LEU A 555 -5.75 11.33 32.94
N PRO A 556 -4.72 11.34 32.07
CA PRO A 556 -4.90 11.47 30.62
C PRO A 556 -5.69 10.32 29.95
N SER A 557 -5.70 9.12 30.54
CA SER A 557 -6.14 7.88 29.90
C SER A 557 -7.45 7.28 30.43
N ASN A 558 -8.15 7.95 31.36
CA ASN A 558 -9.37 7.42 31.97
C ASN A 558 -10.65 8.03 31.37
N ARG A 559 -11.06 7.55 30.19
CA ARG A 559 -12.35 7.92 29.58
C ARG A 559 -13.50 7.07 30.12
N THR A 560 -14.68 7.65 30.19
CA THR A 560 -15.93 6.93 30.46
C THR A 560 -16.60 6.55 29.15
N ILE A 561 -16.99 5.28 29.00
CA ILE A 561 -17.83 4.84 27.88
C ILE A 561 -19.23 5.41 28.09
N VAL A 562 -19.68 6.26 27.16
CA VAL A 562 -21.06 6.75 27.13
C VAL A 562 -21.92 5.70 26.45
N TYR A 563 -21.54 5.29 25.24
CA TYR A 563 -22.22 4.21 24.56
C TYR A 563 -21.27 3.48 23.61
N GLN A 564 -21.25 2.15 23.69
CA GLN A 564 -20.48 1.29 22.80
C GLN A 564 -21.14 -0.07 22.70
N LYS A 565 -21.64 -0.41 21.51
CA LYS A 565 -22.16 -1.75 21.19
C LYS A 565 -21.93 -2.04 19.72
N LYS A 566 -21.44 -3.24 19.41
CA LYS A 566 -21.15 -3.67 18.03
C LYS A 566 -22.42 -3.59 17.16
N GLY A 567 -22.30 -3.00 15.97
CA GLY A 567 -23.41 -2.84 15.02
C GLY A 567 -24.48 -1.83 15.44
N VAL A 568 -24.22 -1.03 16.47
CA VAL A 568 -25.12 0.04 16.93
C VAL A 568 -24.38 1.37 16.88
N MET A 569 -25.02 2.34 16.26
CA MET A 569 -24.57 3.71 16.11
C MET A 569 -25.20 4.59 17.20
N ALA A 570 -24.38 5.45 17.82
CA ALA A 570 -24.82 6.42 18.81
C ALA A 570 -24.32 7.83 18.46
N ASN A 571 -25.27 8.74 18.22
CA ASN A 571 -24.99 10.13 17.88
C ASN A 571 -25.58 11.10 18.92
N ILE A 572 -25.02 12.31 18.98
CA ILE A 572 -25.58 13.39 19.79
C ILE A 572 -26.79 13.97 19.04
N LEU A 573 -27.98 13.87 19.62
CA LEU A 573 -29.18 14.50 19.10
C LEU A 573 -29.22 15.99 19.47
N ALA A 574 -28.88 16.30 20.73
CA ALA A 574 -28.87 17.68 21.23
C ALA A 574 -27.89 17.81 22.40
N ASN A 575 -27.23 18.96 22.47
CA ASN A 575 -26.26 19.34 23.50
C ASN A 575 -26.33 20.85 23.73
N ASP A 576 -26.32 21.27 24.99
CA ASP A 576 -26.35 22.67 25.41
C ASP A 576 -25.40 22.85 26.60
N VAL A 577 -24.55 23.88 26.50
CA VAL A 577 -23.50 24.20 27.49
C VAL A 577 -24.05 24.71 28.82
N ASP A 578 -25.36 24.94 28.93
CA ASP A 578 -26.01 25.25 30.21
C ASP A 578 -26.65 24.01 30.87
N LYS A 579 -26.58 22.83 30.23
CA LYS A 579 -27.23 21.61 30.72
C LYS A 579 -26.21 20.60 31.23
N SER A 580 -26.55 19.97 32.36
CA SER A 580 -25.77 18.87 32.94
C SER A 580 -26.01 17.51 32.24
N TYR A 581 -26.63 17.51 31.06
CA TYR A 581 -26.97 16.29 30.33
C TYR A 581 -26.99 16.53 28.82
N VAL A 582 -26.88 15.45 28.05
CA VAL A 582 -27.04 15.45 26.59
C VAL A 582 -28.18 14.52 26.17
N LEU A 583 -28.72 14.71 24.97
CA LEU A 583 -29.61 13.74 24.34
C LEU A 583 -28.85 12.95 23.28
N LEU A 584 -28.96 11.63 23.36
CA LEU A 584 -28.31 10.66 22.46
C LEU A 584 -29.37 10.00 21.59
N ALA A 585 -29.11 9.87 20.30
CA ALA A 585 -29.91 9.09 19.36
C ALA A 585 -29.18 7.78 19.03
N ILE A 586 -29.80 6.64 19.34
CA ILE A 586 -29.18 5.32 19.31
C ILE A 586 -30.09 4.31 18.61
N ASN A 587 -29.58 3.57 17.61
CA ASN A 587 -30.36 2.57 16.86
C ASN A 587 -30.31 1.16 17.49
N ASP A 588 -30.39 1.10 18.82
CA ASP A 588 -30.16 -0.11 19.63
C ASP A 588 -31.28 -1.16 19.57
N ALA A 589 -32.51 -0.73 19.29
CA ALA A 589 -33.68 -1.59 19.16
C ALA A 589 -34.05 -1.92 17.71
N ASN A 590 -33.77 -1.00 16.77
CA ASN A 590 -34.05 -1.15 15.35
C ASN A 590 -32.97 -0.40 14.54
N PRO A 591 -32.25 -1.05 13.63
CA PRO A 591 -31.23 -0.38 12.80
C PRO A 591 -31.76 0.83 12.00
N ALA A 592 -33.05 0.82 11.62
CA ALA A 592 -33.69 1.86 10.82
C ALA A 592 -34.13 3.09 11.64
N TYR A 593 -34.32 2.95 12.96
CA TYR A 593 -34.89 4.01 13.79
C TYR A 593 -34.15 4.18 15.11
N GLN A 594 -33.85 5.42 15.48
CA GLN A 594 -33.11 5.75 16.69
C GLN A 594 -34.05 6.00 17.87
N ASN A 595 -33.82 5.29 18.98
CA ASN A 595 -34.32 5.66 20.29
C ASN A 595 -33.56 6.88 20.82
N VAL A 596 -34.19 7.66 21.70
CA VAL A 596 -33.56 8.81 22.34
C VAL A 596 -33.35 8.58 23.81
N TYR A 597 -32.13 8.76 24.27
CA TYR A 597 -31.73 8.65 25.67
C TYR A 597 -31.21 9.99 26.18
N LYS A 598 -31.61 10.36 27.40
CA LYS A 598 -30.93 11.38 28.19
C LYS A 598 -29.74 10.76 28.88
N PHE A 599 -28.56 11.30 28.65
CA PHE A 599 -27.33 10.92 29.36
C PHE A 599 -26.91 12.03 30.31
N ASP A 600 -26.93 11.73 31.61
CA ASP A 600 -26.52 12.67 32.66
C ASP A 600 -24.99 12.69 32.79
N LEU A 601 -24.39 13.87 32.60
CA LEU A 601 -22.94 14.05 32.50
C LEU A 601 -22.22 13.87 33.85
N LEU A 602 -22.93 14.00 34.97
CA LEU A 602 -22.36 13.86 36.31
C LEU A 602 -22.46 12.41 36.80
N THR A 603 -23.61 11.78 36.61
CA THR A 603 -23.93 10.45 37.15
C THR A 603 -23.69 9.29 36.15
N ASN A 604 -23.45 9.60 34.88
CA ASN A 604 -23.36 8.63 33.78
C ASN A 604 -24.63 7.80 33.52
N LYS A 605 -25.78 8.26 34.03
CA LYS A 605 -27.04 7.53 33.93
C LYS A 605 -27.71 7.79 32.58
N HIS A 606 -28.12 6.71 31.91
CA HIS A 606 -29.01 6.75 30.75
C HIS A 606 -30.48 6.68 31.20
N THR A 607 -31.31 7.55 30.64
CA THR A 607 -32.77 7.55 30.85
C THR A 607 -33.47 7.61 29.50
N LEU A 608 -34.34 6.65 29.19
CA LEU A 608 -35.08 6.60 27.93
C LEU A 608 -36.08 7.76 27.84
N VAL A 609 -35.96 8.58 26.79
CA VAL A 609 -36.82 9.74 26.51
C VAL A 609 -37.83 9.43 25.39
N LEU A 610 -37.39 8.73 24.34
CA LEU A 610 -38.25 8.29 23.24
C LEU A 610 -37.94 6.83 22.86
N LYS A 611 -38.96 5.99 22.90
CA LYS A 611 -38.97 4.70 22.21
C LYS A 611 -39.50 4.90 20.79
N ASN A 612 -38.68 4.66 19.78
CA ASN A 612 -38.97 4.98 18.39
C ASN A 612 -38.94 3.73 17.49
N LYS A 613 -39.99 3.57 16.68
CA LYS A 613 -40.11 2.55 15.64
C LYS A 613 -40.65 3.10 14.32
N ARG A 614 -40.71 4.43 14.18
CA ARG A 614 -41.50 5.08 13.13
C ARG A 614 -40.81 6.28 12.49
N PHE A 615 -40.22 7.15 13.30
CA PHE A 615 -39.73 8.44 12.83
C PHE A 615 -38.27 8.37 12.43
N SER A 616 -37.94 8.81 11.21
CA SER A 616 -36.58 8.83 10.67
C SER A 616 -35.78 10.06 11.12
N MET A 617 -36.45 11.17 11.45
CA MET A 617 -35.79 12.38 11.96
C MET A 617 -36.50 12.90 13.21
N ILE A 618 -35.72 13.44 14.15
CA ILE A 618 -36.17 13.92 15.46
C ILE A 618 -35.57 15.31 15.67
N PHE A 619 -36.39 16.27 16.11
CA PHE A 619 -35.98 17.65 16.34
C PHE A 619 -36.35 18.11 17.74
N THR A 620 -35.40 18.76 18.39
CA THR A 620 -35.56 19.34 19.72
C THR A 620 -35.65 20.85 19.67
N ASP A 621 -36.33 21.44 20.64
CA ASP A 621 -36.29 22.89 20.86
C ASP A 621 -35.02 23.34 21.60
N ASN A 622 -34.91 24.65 21.81
CA ASN A 622 -33.77 25.28 22.50
C ASN A 622 -33.66 24.85 23.98
N ALA A 623 -34.68 24.18 24.53
CA ALA A 623 -34.66 23.60 25.88
C ALA A 623 -34.36 22.09 25.87
N MET A 624 -33.91 21.54 24.72
CA MET A 624 -33.64 20.13 24.48
C MET A 624 -34.85 19.22 24.69
N ARG A 625 -36.07 19.70 24.41
CA ARG A 625 -37.29 18.87 24.43
C ARG A 625 -37.61 18.44 23.01
N ILE A 626 -37.99 17.18 22.81
CA ILE A 626 -38.44 16.70 21.50
C ILE A 626 -39.78 17.39 21.18
N ARG A 627 -39.84 18.13 20.07
CA ARG A 627 -41.04 18.89 19.65
C ARG A 627 -41.59 18.46 18.31
N LEU A 628 -40.72 18.06 17.39
CA LEU A 628 -41.09 17.72 16.02
C LEU A 628 -40.37 16.44 15.59
N LEU A 629 -41.07 15.58 14.85
CA LEU A 629 -40.54 14.34 14.31
C LEU A 629 -40.98 14.19 12.86
N CYS A 630 -40.17 13.53 12.03
CA CYS A 630 -40.48 13.29 10.63
C CYS A 630 -40.63 11.82 10.34
N GLU A 631 -41.66 11.49 9.56
CA GLU A 631 -41.86 10.19 8.95
C GLU A 631 -41.75 10.34 7.43
N GLU A 632 -40.90 9.52 6.83
CA GLU A 632 -40.80 9.42 5.37
C GLU A 632 -41.83 8.43 4.85
N GLN A 633 -42.56 8.83 3.81
CA GLN A 633 -43.62 8.03 3.20
C GLN A 633 -43.06 7.27 2.01
N LYS A 634 -43.76 6.19 1.61
CA LYS A 634 -43.36 5.36 0.45
C LYS A 634 -43.31 6.12 -0.88
N ASP A 635 -44.04 7.23 -0.99
CA ASP A 635 -44.06 8.10 -2.17
C ASP A 635 -42.92 9.15 -2.16
N GLY A 636 -42.00 9.10 -1.20
CA GLY A 636 -40.92 10.08 -1.00
C GLY A 636 -41.36 11.38 -0.32
N SER A 637 -42.66 11.55 -0.01
CA SER A 637 -43.12 12.70 0.75
C SER A 637 -42.73 12.59 2.22
N LYS A 638 -42.53 13.74 2.88
CA LYS A 638 -42.15 13.80 4.30
C LYS A 638 -43.32 14.34 5.11
N VAL A 639 -43.74 13.63 6.15
CA VAL A 639 -44.79 14.10 7.07
C VAL A 639 -44.16 14.42 8.42
N PHE A 640 -44.28 15.67 8.83
CA PHE A 640 -43.84 16.14 10.13
C PHE A 640 -44.98 16.05 11.13
N TYR A 641 -44.65 15.61 12.35
CA TYR A 641 -45.56 15.46 13.47
C TYR A 641 -45.05 16.28 14.65
N ARG A 642 -45.96 17.00 15.31
CA ARG A 642 -45.69 17.68 16.58
C ARG A 642 -46.06 16.78 17.76
N VAL A 643 -45.30 16.90 18.83
CA VAL A 643 -45.56 16.19 20.08
C VAL A 643 -46.74 16.83 20.82
N SER A 644 -47.71 16.02 21.24
CA SER A 644 -48.80 16.45 22.13
C SER A 644 -48.28 16.58 23.57
N PRO A 645 -48.89 17.44 24.42
CA PRO A 645 -48.50 17.52 25.82
C PRO A 645 -48.66 16.17 26.52
N THR A 646 -47.55 15.56 26.96
CA THR A 646 -47.56 14.28 27.67
C THR A 646 -46.49 14.25 28.75
N ASN A 647 -46.78 13.64 29.90
CA ASN A 647 -45.80 13.39 30.95
C ASN A 647 -45.16 12.00 30.77
N GLY A 648 -43.84 11.91 30.93
CA GLY A 648 -43.08 10.65 30.86
C GLY A 648 -42.45 10.36 29.49
N THR A 649 -41.98 9.12 29.32
CA THR A 649 -41.29 8.66 28.11
C THR A 649 -42.23 8.63 26.90
N LEU A 650 -41.80 9.22 25.79
CA LEU A 650 -42.51 9.19 24.51
C LEU A 650 -42.40 7.81 23.87
N ASN A 651 -43.44 7.37 23.17
CA ASN A 651 -43.47 6.11 22.44
C ASN A 651 -44.18 6.29 21.10
N SER A 652 -43.47 6.06 20.00
CA SER A 652 -43.98 6.22 18.63
C SER A 652 -45.24 5.41 18.29
N ASP A 653 -45.52 4.36 19.06
CA ASP A 653 -46.69 3.48 18.88
C ASP A 653 -47.95 4.02 19.59
N LYS A 654 -47.84 5.12 20.36
CA LYS A 654 -48.95 5.75 21.09
C LYS A 654 -49.44 7.01 20.38
N ASP A 655 -50.68 7.41 20.68
CA ASP A 655 -51.31 8.64 20.19
C ASP A 655 -50.76 9.92 20.85
N GLN A 656 -49.44 10.11 20.79
CA GLN A 656 -48.72 11.25 21.35
C GLN A 656 -48.29 12.25 20.27
N PHE A 657 -48.56 11.97 18.99
CA PHE A 657 -48.04 12.71 17.84
C PHE A 657 -49.18 13.17 16.93
N LYS A 658 -49.26 14.47 16.67
CA LYS A 658 -50.25 15.06 15.76
C LYS A 658 -49.57 15.52 14.49
N LYS A 659 -50.16 15.21 13.33
CA LYS A 659 -49.65 15.67 12.03
C LYS A 659 -49.56 17.21 12.05
N TYR A 660 -48.41 17.74 11.65
CA TYR A 660 -48.11 19.16 11.60
C TYR A 660 -48.15 19.66 10.15
N VAL A 661 -47.33 19.08 9.27
CA VAL A 661 -47.29 19.43 7.84
C VAL A 661 -46.84 18.24 7.01
N ARG A 662 -47.30 18.15 5.76
CA ARG A 662 -46.78 17.22 4.74
C ARG A 662 -46.03 18.04 3.68
N VAL A 663 -44.82 17.61 3.39
CA VAL A 663 -43.96 18.14 2.32
C VAL A 663 -44.01 17.16 1.17
N SER A 664 -44.27 17.65 -0.05
CA SER A 664 -44.28 16.80 -1.25
C SER A 664 -42.90 16.17 -1.49
N ALA A 665 -42.84 15.08 -2.27
CA ALA A 665 -41.55 14.48 -2.64
C ALA A 665 -40.66 15.48 -3.40
N GLU A 666 -41.25 16.31 -4.27
CA GLU A 666 -40.55 17.34 -5.06
C GLU A 666 -39.88 18.41 -4.19
N ASP A 667 -40.51 18.78 -3.07
CA ASP A 667 -40.02 19.81 -2.15
C ASP A 667 -39.13 19.23 -1.04
N SER A 668 -39.02 17.91 -0.93
CA SER A 668 -38.42 17.22 0.20
C SER A 668 -36.90 17.37 0.29
N SER A 669 -36.23 17.61 -0.84
CA SER A 669 -34.77 17.78 -0.97
C SER A 669 -34.29 19.15 -0.47
N ILE A 670 -35.13 20.17 -0.60
CA ILE A 670 -34.80 21.55 -0.22
C ILE A 670 -35.41 21.97 1.12
N THR A 671 -36.47 21.27 1.56
CA THR A 671 -37.16 21.63 2.80
C THR A 671 -36.41 21.12 4.02
N LYS A 672 -35.92 22.05 4.86
CA LYS A 672 -35.09 21.76 6.03
C LYS A 672 -35.53 22.60 7.23
N LEU A 673 -35.63 21.96 8.41
CA LEU A 673 -35.81 22.70 9.66
C LEU A 673 -34.48 23.34 10.05
N VAL A 674 -34.51 24.65 10.31
CA VAL A 674 -33.33 25.42 10.73
C VAL A 674 -33.21 25.44 12.24
N GLY A 675 -34.33 25.64 12.95
CA GLY A 675 -34.34 25.70 14.42
C GLY A 675 -35.60 26.33 14.98
N PHE A 676 -35.58 26.66 16.25
CA PHE A 676 -36.67 27.33 16.96
C PHE A 676 -36.29 28.77 17.31
N ASP A 677 -37.29 29.65 17.35
CA ASP A 677 -37.11 30.99 17.91
C ASP A 677 -36.89 30.94 19.43
N GLU A 678 -36.50 32.08 20.02
CA GLU A 678 -36.27 32.20 21.48
C GLU A 678 -37.44 31.66 22.31
N SER A 679 -38.66 31.89 21.83
CA SER A 679 -39.89 31.51 22.53
C SER A 679 -40.21 30.01 22.47
N ASN A 680 -39.54 29.25 21.60
CA ASN A 680 -39.86 27.86 21.25
C ASN A 680 -41.32 27.66 20.77
N LYS A 681 -41.96 28.72 20.28
CA LYS A 681 -43.32 28.68 19.73
C LYS A 681 -43.31 28.76 18.21
N ASN A 682 -42.25 29.29 17.60
CA ASN A 682 -42.09 29.36 16.16
C ASN A 682 -40.86 28.60 15.71
N LEU A 683 -40.94 28.04 14.51
CA LEU A 683 -39.87 27.30 13.85
C LEU A 683 -39.37 28.09 12.65
N TYR A 684 -38.07 28.08 12.42
CA TYR A 684 -37.46 28.55 11.18
C TYR A 684 -37.27 27.38 10.22
N TRP A 685 -37.62 27.60 8.96
CA TRP A 685 -37.52 26.58 7.91
C TRP A 685 -36.90 27.18 6.66
N ILE A 686 -36.13 26.37 5.95
CA ILE A 686 -35.99 26.49 4.50
C ILE A 686 -37.17 25.72 3.89
N TRP A 687 -37.99 26.36 3.07
CA TRP A 687 -39.26 25.82 2.58
C TRP A 687 -39.32 25.76 1.05
N GLY A 688 -39.52 24.56 0.50
CA GLY A 688 -39.48 24.30 -0.95
C GLY A 688 -40.77 24.57 -1.72
N GLU A 689 -41.93 24.56 -1.04
CA GLU A 689 -43.22 24.69 -1.73
C GLU A 689 -43.29 26.01 -2.50
N LYS A 690 -43.60 25.92 -3.82
CA LYS A 690 -43.65 27.08 -4.73
C LYS A 690 -42.37 27.93 -4.73
N SER A 691 -41.21 27.32 -4.45
CA SER A 691 -39.90 27.95 -4.53
C SER A 691 -38.87 26.99 -5.14
N ASN A 692 -38.11 27.44 -6.14
CA ASN A 692 -37.01 26.64 -6.67
C ASN A 692 -35.81 26.61 -5.70
N LEU A 693 -35.46 27.75 -5.10
CA LEU A 693 -34.26 27.91 -4.23
C LEU A 693 -34.56 27.74 -2.73
N GLY A 694 -35.82 27.44 -2.38
CA GLY A 694 -36.27 27.38 -0.99
C GLY A 694 -36.39 28.76 -0.35
N LYS A 695 -37.47 29.04 0.38
CA LYS A 695 -37.64 30.31 1.10
C LYS A 695 -37.31 30.13 2.57
N LEU A 696 -36.62 31.07 3.17
CA LEU A 696 -36.53 31.13 4.63
C LEU A 696 -37.88 31.62 5.16
N ILE A 697 -38.56 30.79 5.93
CA ILE A 697 -39.85 31.10 6.53
C ILE A 697 -39.78 30.92 8.04
N THR A 698 -40.76 31.47 8.73
CA THR A 698 -41.08 31.09 10.10
C THR A 698 -42.53 30.63 10.21
N ALA A 699 -42.76 29.59 10.98
CA ALA A 699 -44.08 28.96 11.15
C ALA A 699 -44.36 28.67 12.64
N PRO A 700 -45.54 29.00 13.17
CA PRO A 700 -45.94 28.61 14.52
C PRO A 700 -46.05 27.08 14.68
N LEU A 701 -45.57 26.53 15.80
CA LEU A 701 -45.63 25.08 16.06
C LEU A 701 -47.06 24.55 16.18
N GLU A 702 -47.99 25.39 16.67
CA GLU A 702 -49.39 24.99 16.83
C GLU A 702 -50.14 24.95 15.49
N ASP A 703 -49.73 25.77 14.53
CA ASP A 703 -50.45 25.96 13.26
C ASP A 703 -49.49 26.42 12.14
N PHE A 704 -49.10 25.47 11.30
CA PHE A 704 -48.22 25.73 10.15
C PHE A 704 -48.85 26.66 9.10
N SER A 705 -50.19 26.77 9.04
CA SER A 705 -50.87 27.58 8.04
C SER A 705 -50.53 29.07 8.17
N LYS A 706 -50.18 29.52 9.39
CA LYS A 706 -49.79 30.89 9.74
C LYS A 706 -48.32 31.22 9.46
N ARG A 707 -47.67 30.44 8.59
CA ARG A 707 -46.28 30.69 8.18
C ARG A 707 -46.12 32.03 7.46
N ARG A 708 -44.98 32.69 7.67
CA ARG A 708 -44.58 33.93 6.99
C ARG A 708 -43.19 33.77 6.37
N VAL A 709 -42.99 34.39 5.21
CA VAL A 709 -41.69 34.44 4.54
C VAL A 709 -40.82 35.49 5.21
N LEU A 710 -39.58 35.12 5.54
CA LEU A 710 -38.55 36.02 6.06
C LEU A 710 -37.57 36.45 4.96
N TYR A 711 -37.18 35.53 4.08
CA TYR A 711 -36.27 35.81 2.98
C TYR A 711 -36.54 34.89 1.77
N SER A 712 -36.35 35.42 0.56
CA SER A 712 -36.44 34.68 -0.70
C SER A 712 -35.11 34.79 -1.45
N PRO A 713 -34.35 33.70 -1.57
CA PRO A 713 -33.09 33.68 -2.30
C PRO A 713 -33.28 33.99 -3.79
N THR A 714 -32.24 34.54 -4.42
CA THR A 714 -32.31 35.02 -5.81
C THR A 714 -31.31 34.34 -6.74
N ARG A 715 -30.20 33.83 -6.22
CA ARG A 715 -29.09 33.27 -7.00
C ARG A 715 -28.82 31.80 -6.69
N ALA A 716 -28.84 31.40 -5.42
CA ALA A 716 -28.59 30.03 -4.98
C ALA A 716 -29.42 29.68 -3.74
N GLU A 717 -29.42 28.41 -3.35
CA GLU A 717 -29.99 28.01 -2.06
C GLU A 717 -29.19 28.62 -0.90
N LEU A 718 -29.84 28.74 0.26
CA LEU A 718 -29.19 29.22 1.48
C LEU A 718 -28.26 28.15 2.03
N ASP A 719 -26.99 28.50 2.17
CA ASP A 719 -25.95 27.59 2.66
C ASP A 719 -25.71 27.78 4.17
N PHE A 720 -25.53 29.04 4.58
CA PHE A 720 -25.34 29.39 5.99
C PHE A 720 -26.49 30.23 6.50
N ILE A 721 -27.02 29.88 7.68
CA ILE A 721 -27.99 30.69 8.42
C ILE A 721 -27.42 30.95 9.80
N PHE A 722 -26.96 32.18 10.00
CA PHE A 722 -26.38 32.59 11.26
C PHE A 722 -27.49 32.96 12.26
N THR A 723 -27.56 32.19 13.33
CA THR A 723 -28.54 32.37 14.40
C THR A 723 -27.83 32.77 15.68
N SER A 724 -28.34 33.78 16.39
CA SER A 724 -27.82 34.19 17.70
C SER A 724 -27.81 33.00 18.68
N PRO A 725 -26.69 32.64 19.31
CA PRO A 725 -26.64 31.52 20.26
C PRO A 725 -27.49 31.72 21.52
N GLN A 726 -27.76 32.98 21.89
CA GLN A 726 -28.52 33.32 23.09
C GLN A 726 -30.00 33.57 22.80
N HIS A 727 -30.29 34.37 21.76
CA HIS A 727 -31.65 34.80 21.44
C HIS A 727 -32.30 34.00 20.32
N TYR A 728 -31.55 33.11 19.65
CA TYR A 728 -32.06 32.28 18.56
C TYR A 728 -32.71 33.08 17.41
N THR A 729 -32.32 34.35 17.24
CA THR A 729 -32.73 35.23 16.16
C THR A 729 -31.80 35.06 14.96
N ILE A 730 -32.35 35.10 13.75
CA ILE A 730 -31.53 35.02 12.53
C ILE A 730 -30.87 36.39 12.30
N LEU A 731 -29.54 36.39 12.23
CA LEU A 731 -28.72 37.60 12.13
C LEU A 731 -28.23 37.83 10.68
N ALA A 732 -27.76 36.78 10.04
CA ALA A 732 -27.23 36.81 8.68
C ALA A 732 -27.50 35.49 7.96
N ILE A 733 -27.48 35.53 6.64
CA ILE A 733 -27.61 34.36 5.77
C ILE A 733 -26.56 34.42 4.65
N SER A 734 -26.25 33.31 4.00
CA SER A 734 -25.43 33.30 2.78
C SER A 734 -26.13 32.58 1.63
N GLU A 735 -26.00 33.15 0.42
CA GLU A 735 -26.28 32.44 -0.82
C GLU A 735 -24.96 31.94 -1.41
N TYR A 736 -24.88 30.65 -1.76
CA TYR A 736 -23.66 30.02 -2.24
C TYR A 736 -23.80 29.50 -3.67
N TYR A 737 -23.51 30.37 -4.65
CA TYR A 737 -23.46 29.97 -6.05
C TYR A 737 -22.05 29.54 -6.46
N HIS A 738 -21.16 30.50 -6.77
CA HIS A 738 -19.72 30.22 -7.01
C HIS A 738 -18.86 30.41 -5.76
N ARG A 739 -19.21 31.40 -4.93
CA ARG A 739 -18.59 31.74 -3.64
C ARG A 739 -19.70 32.11 -2.67
N PRO A 740 -19.54 31.93 -1.36
CA PRO A 740 -20.57 32.31 -0.42
C PRO A 740 -20.63 33.83 -0.29
N GLU A 741 -21.83 34.39 -0.48
CA GLU A 741 -22.10 35.82 -0.36
C GLU A 741 -23.06 36.06 0.80
N PHE A 742 -22.63 36.82 1.82
CA PHE A 742 -23.49 37.18 2.95
C PHE A 742 -24.56 38.20 2.56
N VAL A 743 -25.77 37.95 3.02
CA VAL A 743 -26.89 38.89 3.06
C VAL A 743 -27.26 39.14 4.52
N PHE A 744 -27.32 40.41 4.91
CA PHE A 744 -27.69 40.79 6.27
C PHE A 744 -29.19 40.70 6.46
N VAL A 745 -29.62 40.02 7.53
CA VAL A 745 -31.04 39.94 7.91
C VAL A 745 -31.36 41.00 8.96
N ASN A 746 -30.38 41.37 9.79
CA ASN A 746 -30.48 42.53 10.70
C ASN A 746 -29.12 43.22 10.94
N ASP A 747 -29.16 44.35 11.65
CA ASP A 747 -28.02 45.21 11.89
C ASP A 747 -27.18 44.87 13.13
N THR A 748 -27.53 43.84 13.91
CA THR A 748 -26.86 43.52 15.18
C THR A 748 -25.36 43.28 15.00
N ILE A 749 -24.98 42.67 13.88
CA ILE A 749 -23.59 42.30 13.55
C ILE A 749 -23.09 42.87 12.23
N SER A 750 -23.86 43.77 11.59
CA SER A 750 -23.54 44.25 10.24
C SER A 750 -22.19 44.98 10.19
N LYS A 751 -21.89 45.78 11.22
CA LYS A 751 -20.59 46.47 11.37
C LYS A 751 -19.43 45.49 11.59
N ASP A 752 -19.65 44.43 12.37
CA ASP A 752 -18.65 43.40 12.67
C ASP A 752 -18.28 42.64 11.40
N LEU A 753 -19.28 42.11 10.70
CA LEU A 753 -19.08 41.41 9.44
C LEU A 753 -18.52 42.31 8.34
N GLY A 754 -18.89 43.59 8.29
CA GLY A 754 -18.29 44.58 7.40
C GLY A 754 -16.80 44.77 7.65
N TYR A 755 -16.38 44.89 8.91
CA TYR A 755 -14.97 44.94 9.29
C TYR A 755 -14.22 43.67 8.87
N LEU A 756 -14.78 42.49 9.19
CA LEU A 756 -14.16 41.20 8.88
C LEU A 756 -14.05 40.97 7.37
N LYS A 757 -15.08 41.30 6.58
CA LYS A 757 -15.02 41.22 5.11
C LYS A 757 -13.89 42.08 4.53
N ASN A 758 -13.66 43.27 5.09
CA ASN A 758 -12.60 44.16 4.64
C ASN A 758 -11.19 43.71 5.08
N LEU A 759 -11.07 42.88 6.11
CA LEU A 759 -9.78 42.33 6.57
C LEU A 759 -9.13 41.41 5.52
N ARG A 760 -9.95 40.67 4.77
CA ARG A 760 -9.53 39.82 3.65
C ARG A 760 -10.52 39.94 2.47
N PRO A 761 -10.43 41.03 1.67
CA PRO A 761 -11.40 41.30 0.62
C PRO A 761 -11.51 40.22 -0.46
N ASN A 762 -10.44 39.45 -0.68
CA ASN A 762 -10.38 38.40 -1.69
C ASN A 762 -10.80 37.02 -1.18
N GLY A 763 -10.94 36.86 0.14
CA GLY A 763 -11.36 35.61 0.79
C GLY A 763 -12.85 35.62 1.09
N SER A 764 -13.47 34.45 1.18
CA SER A 764 -14.89 34.35 1.57
C SER A 764 -14.98 34.04 3.07
N LEU A 765 -15.44 35.02 3.86
CA LEU A 765 -15.54 34.91 5.31
C LEU A 765 -16.37 33.69 5.74
N GLN A 766 -15.92 32.99 6.77
CA GLN A 766 -16.63 31.89 7.43
C GLN A 766 -16.47 32.04 8.95
N ILE A 767 -17.55 31.78 9.68
CA ILE A 767 -17.54 31.75 11.14
C ILE A 767 -17.43 30.29 11.56
N ILE A 768 -16.34 29.94 12.24
CA ILE A 768 -16.07 28.58 12.71
C ILE A 768 -16.80 28.33 14.03
N SER A 769 -16.61 29.25 14.99
CA SER A 769 -17.10 29.11 16.36
C SER A 769 -17.26 30.50 16.99
N LEU A 770 -18.09 30.62 18.02
CA LEU A 770 -18.15 31.83 18.85
C LEU A 770 -18.60 31.50 20.27
N THR A 771 -18.30 32.40 21.19
CA THR A 771 -18.85 32.36 22.56
C THR A 771 -20.34 32.67 22.56
N LYS A 772 -21.07 32.18 23.58
CA LYS A 772 -22.53 32.32 23.66
C LYS A 772 -23.01 33.78 23.71
N ASP A 773 -22.22 34.64 24.34
CA ASP A 773 -22.40 36.10 24.39
C ASP A 773 -22.00 36.83 23.10
N MET A 774 -21.47 36.11 22.11
CA MET A 774 -20.95 36.64 20.86
C MET A 774 -19.81 37.65 21.03
N GLU A 775 -19.06 37.61 22.13
CA GLU A 775 -17.93 38.52 22.35
C GLU A 775 -16.66 38.08 21.63
N THR A 776 -16.42 36.77 21.55
CA THR A 776 -15.22 36.20 20.90
C THR A 776 -15.60 35.25 19.79
N TRP A 777 -15.14 35.52 18.57
CA TRP A 777 -15.44 34.71 17.39
C TRP A 777 -14.16 34.12 16.83
N LEU A 778 -14.26 32.88 16.40
CA LEU A 778 -13.25 32.20 15.61
C LEU A 778 -13.71 32.21 14.16
N ILE A 779 -12.92 32.84 13.30
CA ILE A 779 -13.27 33.01 11.88
C ILE A 779 -12.16 32.52 10.97
N THR A 780 -12.52 32.20 9.74
CA THR A 780 -11.58 31.89 8.65
C THR A 780 -12.06 32.49 7.34
N TYR A 781 -11.25 32.39 6.30
CA TYR A 781 -11.60 32.83 4.95
C TYR A 781 -11.35 31.69 3.98
N LEU A 782 -12.41 31.24 3.29
CA LEU A 782 -12.27 30.28 2.21
C LEU A 782 -11.45 30.90 1.08
N SER A 783 -10.39 30.20 0.71
CA SER A 783 -9.49 30.53 -0.37
C SER A 783 -8.97 29.25 -0.99
N SER A 784 -8.94 29.16 -2.31
CA SER A 784 -8.24 28.07 -3.01
C SER A 784 -6.72 28.27 -3.03
N GLU A 785 -6.27 29.51 -2.90
CA GLU A 785 -4.86 29.91 -3.08
C GLU A 785 -4.08 30.00 -1.77
N ASN A 786 -4.79 30.13 -0.64
CA ASN A 786 -4.17 30.29 0.67
C ASN A 786 -4.67 29.19 1.61
N PRO A 787 -3.79 28.46 2.29
CA PRO A 787 -4.20 27.48 3.28
C PRO A 787 -4.90 28.19 4.44
N ASN A 788 -6.23 28.07 4.50
CA ASN A 788 -7.18 28.71 5.43
C ASN A 788 -6.56 29.26 6.74
N GLU A 789 -6.34 30.59 6.77
CA GLU A 789 -5.92 31.32 7.97
C GLU A 789 -7.09 31.44 8.95
N VAL A 790 -6.83 31.29 10.25
CA VAL A 790 -7.82 31.42 11.32
C VAL A 790 -7.49 32.63 12.17
N PHE A 791 -8.52 33.43 12.47
CA PHE A 791 -8.41 34.63 13.30
C PHE A 791 -9.35 34.54 14.50
N LEU A 792 -8.89 35.11 15.61
CA LEU A 792 -9.69 35.38 16.79
C LEU A 792 -10.19 36.82 16.72
N TYR A 793 -11.49 37.01 16.54
CA TYR A 793 -12.12 38.33 16.53
C TYR A 793 -12.73 38.62 17.89
N ASN A 794 -12.28 39.71 18.52
CA ASN A 794 -12.91 40.25 19.71
C ASN A 794 -13.84 41.40 19.33
N ARG A 795 -15.12 41.26 19.67
CA ARG A 795 -16.18 42.16 19.21
C ARG A 795 -16.14 43.52 19.90
N SER A 796 -15.93 43.58 21.21
CA SER A 796 -15.85 44.85 21.94
C SER A 796 -14.65 45.69 21.52
N LYS A 797 -13.49 45.06 21.28
CA LYS A 797 -12.26 45.71 20.81
C LYS A 797 -12.26 45.99 19.31
N LYS A 798 -13.10 45.28 18.53
CA LYS A 798 -13.10 45.29 17.06
C LYS A 798 -11.74 44.97 16.46
N THR A 799 -11.07 43.99 17.03
CA THR A 799 -9.75 43.53 16.57
C THR A 799 -9.81 42.06 16.20
N ALA A 800 -9.33 41.74 15.01
CA ALA A 800 -9.13 40.36 14.57
C ALA A 800 -7.63 40.04 14.59
N GLU A 801 -7.23 39.10 15.44
CA GLU A 801 -5.85 38.67 15.61
C GLU A 801 -5.61 37.34 14.89
N PHE A 802 -4.52 37.23 14.14
CA PHE A 802 -4.15 35.95 13.52
C PHE A 802 -3.83 34.94 14.61
N LEU A 803 -4.45 33.77 14.54
CA LEU A 803 -4.27 32.71 15.52
C LEU A 803 -3.38 31.59 14.98
N LEU A 804 -3.79 30.97 13.87
CA LEU A 804 -3.07 29.84 13.29
C LEU A 804 -3.41 29.67 11.79
N ASN A 805 -2.59 28.87 11.11
CA ASN A 805 -2.85 28.39 9.76
C ASN A 805 -3.26 26.92 9.83
N LEU A 806 -4.35 26.53 9.16
CA LEU A 806 -4.85 25.15 9.23
C LEU A 806 -4.00 24.14 8.43
N ASN A 807 -3.17 24.61 7.49
CA ASN A 807 -2.23 23.78 6.73
C ASN A 807 -0.86 24.49 6.65
N PRO A 808 -0.14 24.62 7.78
CA PRO A 808 1.07 25.44 7.86
C PRO A 808 2.19 24.94 6.95
N ASP A 809 2.24 23.62 6.71
CA ASP A 809 3.17 22.96 5.79
C ASP A 809 3.02 23.40 4.32
N LEU A 810 1.89 24.00 3.96
CA LEU A 810 1.61 24.47 2.60
C LEU A 810 1.92 25.96 2.39
N LYS A 811 2.29 26.71 3.44
CA LYS A 811 2.50 28.17 3.40
C LYS A 811 3.58 28.64 2.40
N GLY A 812 4.48 27.74 1.99
CA GLY A 812 5.55 28.02 1.02
C GLY A 812 5.27 27.53 -0.41
N TYR A 813 4.15 26.85 -0.66
CA TYR A 813 3.83 26.29 -1.97
C TYR A 813 2.83 27.17 -2.71
N SER A 814 2.96 27.23 -4.03
CA SER A 814 1.95 27.86 -4.88
C SER A 814 0.77 26.90 -5.07
N LEU A 815 -0.43 27.33 -4.67
CA LEU A 815 -1.67 26.57 -4.84
C LEU A 815 -2.45 27.08 -6.05
N SER A 816 -3.32 26.22 -6.59
CA SER A 816 -4.16 26.57 -7.74
C SER A 816 -5.30 27.50 -7.37
N ASN A 817 -5.62 28.44 -8.25
CA ASN A 817 -6.87 29.20 -8.15
C ASN A 817 -8.03 28.36 -8.69
N GLN A 818 -9.08 28.19 -7.89
CA GLN A 818 -10.30 27.48 -8.28
C GLN A 818 -11.33 28.48 -8.80
N ILE A 819 -11.66 28.37 -10.09
CA ILE A 819 -12.47 29.36 -10.81
C ILE A 819 -13.86 28.81 -11.07
N GLY A 820 -14.88 29.47 -10.52
CA GLY A 820 -16.29 29.15 -10.79
C GLY A 820 -16.79 29.73 -12.12
N PHE A 821 -17.46 28.88 -12.91
CA PHE A 821 -18.07 29.25 -14.18
C PHE A 821 -19.36 28.46 -14.43
N ASP A 822 -20.14 28.92 -15.41
CA ASP A 822 -21.36 28.26 -15.88
C ASP A 822 -21.19 27.84 -17.33
N PHE A 823 -21.81 26.72 -17.70
CA PHE A 823 -21.98 26.31 -19.09
C PHE A 823 -23.41 25.80 -19.33
N LYS A 824 -23.75 25.61 -20.61
CA LYS A 824 -25.02 25.03 -21.03
C LYS A 824 -24.80 23.58 -21.41
N ALA A 825 -25.51 22.66 -20.76
CA ALA A 825 -25.63 21.30 -21.22
C ALA A 825 -26.38 21.26 -22.56
N ARG A 826 -26.28 20.13 -23.28
CA ARG A 826 -26.87 19.95 -24.61
C ARG A 826 -28.40 20.09 -24.66
N ASP A 827 -29.08 19.94 -23.54
CA ASP A 827 -30.52 20.16 -23.40
C ASP A 827 -30.89 21.58 -22.90
N GLY A 828 -29.90 22.48 -22.81
CA GLY A 828 -30.08 23.88 -22.44
C GLY A 828 -30.06 24.16 -20.93
N LEU A 829 -29.91 23.13 -20.09
CA LEU A 829 -29.76 23.27 -18.65
C LEU A 829 -28.45 24.03 -18.32
N THR A 830 -28.53 25.04 -17.45
CA THR A 830 -27.32 25.72 -16.95
C THR A 830 -26.71 24.87 -15.86
N ILE A 831 -25.42 24.60 -15.97
CA ILE A 831 -24.64 23.82 -15.00
C ILE A 831 -23.47 24.64 -14.53
N GLN A 832 -23.27 24.65 -13.22
CA GLN A 832 -22.14 25.31 -12.59
C GLN A 832 -20.97 24.33 -12.46
N ALA A 833 -19.76 24.82 -12.70
CA ALA A 833 -18.54 24.04 -12.60
C ALA A 833 -17.38 24.87 -12.03
N TYR A 834 -16.35 24.19 -11.56
CA TYR A 834 -15.09 24.76 -11.11
C TYR A 834 -13.92 24.24 -11.94
N LEU A 835 -12.98 25.12 -12.26
CA LEU A 835 -11.73 24.78 -12.93
C LEU A 835 -10.55 25.23 -12.06
N SER A 836 -9.64 24.30 -11.78
CA SER A 836 -8.36 24.56 -11.13
C SER A 836 -7.23 24.24 -12.10
N LEU A 837 -6.32 25.17 -12.34
CA LEU A 837 -5.18 24.98 -13.23
C LEU A 837 -3.88 24.79 -12.43
N PRO A 838 -2.87 24.07 -12.97
CA PRO A 838 -1.54 24.02 -12.37
C PRO A 838 -1.04 25.43 -12.04
N PRO A 839 -0.41 25.62 -10.87
CA PRO A 839 0.06 26.95 -10.48
C PRO A 839 1.10 27.48 -11.48
N GLN A 840 1.07 28.79 -11.72
CA GLN A 840 2.07 29.53 -12.52
C GLN A 840 2.11 29.21 -14.03
N ILE A 841 1.09 28.54 -14.58
CA ILE A 841 1.01 28.39 -16.04
C ILE A 841 0.70 29.74 -16.72
N PRO A 842 1.31 30.06 -17.86
CA PRO A 842 0.96 31.26 -18.61
C PRO A 842 -0.48 31.21 -19.12
N LEU A 843 -1.24 32.28 -18.91
CA LEU A 843 -2.65 32.41 -19.29
C LEU A 843 -2.81 33.40 -20.45
N LYS A 844 -3.82 33.18 -21.29
CA LYS A 844 -4.20 34.13 -22.34
C LYS A 844 -4.91 35.34 -21.72
N SER A 845 -4.52 36.53 -22.16
CA SER A 845 -5.24 37.76 -21.85
C SER A 845 -6.51 37.90 -22.70
N SER A 846 -7.40 38.80 -22.30
CA SER A 846 -8.66 39.08 -23.01
C SER A 846 -8.48 39.51 -24.46
N SER A 847 -7.34 40.11 -24.83
CA SER A 847 -7.03 40.50 -26.20
C SER A 847 -6.55 39.35 -27.09
N GLN A 848 -6.18 38.21 -26.50
CA GLN A 848 -5.65 37.03 -27.19
C GLN A 848 -6.72 35.95 -27.45
N VAL A 849 -7.97 36.22 -27.08
CA VAL A 849 -9.11 35.29 -27.23
C VAL A 849 -10.26 35.97 -27.96
N SER A 850 -11.26 35.17 -28.37
CA SER A 850 -12.47 35.71 -28.98
C SER A 850 -13.22 36.62 -28.01
N LYS A 851 -14.02 37.56 -28.53
CA LYS A 851 -14.87 38.44 -27.70
C LYS A 851 -15.79 37.65 -26.76
N ASN A 852 -16.25 36.48 -27.19
CA ASN A 852 -17.12 35.60 -26.41
C ASN A 852 -16.37 34.89 -25.26
N ASP A 853 -15.05 34.76 -25.35
CA ASP A 853 -14.21 34.09 -24.36
C ASP A 853 -13.43 35.08 -23.48
N SER A 854 -13.54 36.38 -23.76
CA SER A 854 -12.84 37.45 -23.04
C SER A 854 -13.09 37.40 -21.52
N GLU A 855 -14.30 37.08 -21.08
CA GLU A 855 -14.63 36.98 -19.66
C GLU A 855 -14.01 35.74 -19.00
N LEU A 856 -13.94 34.61 -19.70
CA LEU A 856 -13.26 33.40 -19.22
C LEU A 856 -11.74 33.64 -19.11
N ALA A 857 -11.14 34.36 -20.07
CA ALA A 857 -9.74 34.76 -20.02
C ALA A 857 -9.45 35.72 -18.85
N LYS A 858 -10.31 36.72 -18.60
CA LYS A 858 -10.18 37.63 -17.44
C LYS A 858 -10.26 36.90 -16.10
N LYS A 859 -11.07 35.84 -16.02
CA LYS A 859 -11.15 34.96 -14.85
C LYS A 859 -9.92 34.07 -14.68
N GLY A 860 -9.04 33.99 -15.68
CA GLY A 860 -7.83 33.17 -15.64
C GLY A 860 -8.04 31.71 -16.07
N MET A 861 -9.09 31.41 -16.83
CA MET A 861 -9.43 30.02 -17.19
C MET A 861 -8.69 29.49 -18.42
N ILE A 862 -8.18 30.36 -19.29
CA ILE A 862 -7.69 29.96 -20.61
C ILE A 862 -6.15 29.95 -20.62
N PRO A 863 -5.51 28.77 -20.63
CA PRO A 863 -4.06 28.69 -20.66
C PRO A 863 -3.48 28.98 -22.05
N MET A 864 -2.20 29.36 -22.10
CA MET A 864 -1.47 29.54 -23.36
C MET A 864 -1.26 28.22 -24.11
N LYS A 865 -1.16 27.11 -23.38
CA LYS A 865 -1.08 25.75 -23.90
C LYS A 865 -2.15 24.89 -23.26
N THR A 866 -2.72 23.95 -24.01
CA THR A 866 -3.67 22.97 -23.48
C THR A 866 -3.04 22.16 -22.35
N GLN A 867 -3.82 21.87 -21.31
CA GLN A 867 -3.39 21.11 -20.14
C GLN A 867 -3.96 19.69 -20.18
N LYS A 868 -3.22 18.75 -19.61
CA LYS A 868 -3.76 17.44 -19.23
C LYS A 868 -4.78 17.66 -18.13
N MET A 869 -5.87 16.91 -18.13
CA MET A 869 -7.00 17.19 -17.23
C MET A 869 -7.49 15.94 -16.52
N VAL A 870 -7.89 16.13 -15.26
CA VAL A 870 -8.68 15.17 -14.50
C VAL A 870 -10.06 15.78 -14.30
N LEU A 871 -11.09 15.12 -14.82
CA LEU A 871 -12.48 15.36 -14.45
C LEU A 871 -12.73 14.69 -13.10
N LEU A 872 -12.78 15.50 -12.03
CA LEU A 872 -12.98 15.04 -10.67
C LEU A 872 -14.47 15.12 -10.33
N VAL A 873 -15.13 13.97 -10.24
CA VAL A 873 -16.57 13.86 -10.04
C VAL A 873 -16.88 13.65 -8.56
N HIS A 874 -17.65 14.56 -7.97
CA HIS A 874 -18.06 14.45 -6.56
C HIS A 874 -19.03 13.28 -6.32
N GLY A 875 -19.00 12.72 -5.11
CA GLY A 875 -19.96 11.73 -4.63
C GLY A 875 -21.31 12.33 -4.25
N GLY A 876 -22.25 11.50 -3.75
CA GLY A 876 -23.61 11.93 -3.41
C GLY A 876 -24.63 10.95 -3.96
N PRO A 877 -25.30 11.26 -5.10
CA PRO A 877 -25.09 12.40 -6.00
C PRO A 877 -25.76 13.71 -5.57
N GLN A 878 -26.65 13.68 -4.57
CA GLN A 878 -27.24 14.88 -3.97
C GLN A 878 -26.26 15.59 -3.03
N ALA A 879 -25.13 16.01 -3.58
CA ALA A 879 -24.09 16.82 -2.95
C ALA A 879 -23.56 17.83 -3.98
N ARG A 880 -22.46 18.52 -3.69
CA ARG A 880 -21.83 19.46 -4.60
C ARG A 880 -20.33 19.59 -4.32
N ASP A 881 -19.59 20.06 -5.32
CA ASP A 881 -18.29 20.69 -5.14
C ASP A 881 -18.48 22.15 -4.71
N ASP A 882 -17.63 22.60 -3.78
CA ASP A 882 -17.62 23.93 -3.20
C ASP A 882 -16.33 24.68 -3.53
N TYR A 883 -16.39 26.01 -3.45
CA TYR A 883 -15.22 26.88 -3.53
C TYR A 883 -14.37 26.83 -2.25
N GLY A 884 -13.06 26.66 -2.42
CA GLY A 884 -12.08 26.76 -1.34
C GLY A 884 -10.85 25.89 -1.58
N PHE A 885 -10.02 25.77 -0.54
CA PHE A 885 -8.89 24.85 -0.57
C PHE A 885 -9.40 23.41 -0.55
N ASP A 886 -9.06 22.67 -1.60
CA ASP A 886 -9.27 21.23 -1.70
C ASP A 886 -7.93 20.49 -1.85
N LYS A 887 -7.72 19.46 -1.03
CA LYS A 887 -6.46 18.71 -0.96
C LYS A 887 -6.21 17.91 -2.25
N MET A 888 -7.25 17.35 -2.86
CA MET A 888 -7.15 16.62 -4.12
C MET A 888 -6.83 17.57 -5.27
N ASN A 889 -7.45 18.76 -5.30
CA ASN A 889 -7.11 19.80 -6.26
C ASN A 889 -5.64 20.22 -6.14
N ALA A 890 -5.15 20.50 -4.92
CA ALA A 890 -3.75 20.85 -4.70
C ALA A 890 -2.80 19.71 -5.12
N PHE A 891 -3.16 18.46 -4.81
CA PHE A 891 -2.41 17.27 -5.19
C PHE A 891 -2.28 17.13 -6.72
N LEU A 892 -3.41 17.17 -7.44
CA LEU A 892 -3.45 16.98 -8.90
C LEU A 892 -2.81 18.17 -9.64
N THR A 893 -3.10 19.40 -9.23
CA THR A 893 -2.55 20.60 -9.89
C THR A 893 -1.04 20.71 -9.70
N SER A 894 -0.49 20.31 -8.55
CA SER A 894 0.97 20.29 -8.36
C SER A 894 1.68 19.22 -9.19
N ARG A 895 0.95 18.27 -9.78
CA ARG A 895 1.45 17.20 -10.68
C ARG A 895 1.26 17.55 -12.16
N GLY A 896 0.79 18.76 -12.43
CA GLY A 896 0.63 19.30 -13.79
C GLY A 896 -0.72 19.00 -14.44
N TYR A 897 -1.73 18.59 -13.68
CA TYR A 897 -3.08 18.38 -14.20
C TYR A 897 -3.99 19.59 -13.94
N ALA A 898 -4.76 20.00 -14.94
CA ALA A 898 -5.97 20.78 -14.71
C ALA A 898 -7.03 19.89 -14.04
N VAL A 899 -7.83 20.46 -13.15
CA VAL A 899 -8.90 19.75 -12.46
C VAL A 899 -10.23 20.42 -12.79
N LEU A 900 -11.16 19.65 -13.34
CA LEU A 900 -12.52 20.08 -13.65
C LEU A 900 -13.48 19.39 -12.69
N GLN A 901 -14.25 20.19 -11.96
CA GLN A 901 -15.28 19.76 -11.01
C GLN A 901 -16.63 20.26 -11.50
N VAL A 902 -17.64 19.40 -11.58
CA VAL A 902 -18.91 19.71 -12.24
C VAL A 902 -20.05 19.43 -11.28
N ASN A 903 -20.86 20.44 -10.99
CA ASN A 903 -22.10 20.29 -10.23
C ASN A 903 -23.24 19.91 -11.18
N TYR A 904 -23.17 18.68 -11.69
CA TYR A 904 -24.09 18.08 -12.66
C TYR A 904 -25.55 18.05 -12.15
N ARG A 905 -26.53 17.77 -13.02
CA ARG A 905 -27.93 17.66 -12.57
C ARG A 905 -28.05 16.58 -11.48
N GLY A 906 -28.73 16.89 -10.38
CA GLY A 906 -28.67 16.08 -9.16
C GLY A 906 -27.93 16.76 -8.02
N SER A 907 -26.97 17.65 -8.31
CA SER A 907 -26.25 18.41 -7.29
C SER A 907 -27.18 19.37 -6.53
N THR A 908 -26.91 19.53 -5.23
CA THR A 908 -27.69 20.41 -4.34
C THR A 908 -27.17 21.86 -4.37
N GLY A 909 -27.93 22.81 -3.83
CA GLY A 909 -27.48 24.21 -3.69
C GLY A 909 -27.84 25.14 -4.85
N PHE A 910 -28.34 24.60 -5.96
CA PHE A 910 -28.70 25.35 -7.18
C PHE A 910 -30.21 25.34 -7.48
N GLY A 911 -31.01 24.87 -6.52
CA GLY A 911 -32.45 24.78 -6.59
C GLY A 911 -32.95 23.37 -6.90
N LYS A 912 -34.14 23.07 -6.40
CA LYS A 912 -34.77 21.75 -6.53
C LYS A 912 -34.98 21.32 -7.98
N THR A 913 -35.12 22.24 -8.93
CA THR A 913 -35.20 21.90 -10.37
C THR A 913 -33.92 21.20 -10.84
N LEU A 914 -32.73 21.71 -10.47
CA LEU A 914 -31.46 21.05 -10.83
C LEU A 914 -31.30 19.74 -10.04
N THR A 915 -31.54 19.77 -8.73
CA THR A 915 -31.42 18.60 -7.85
C THR A 915 -32.33 17.45 -8.29
N ASN A 916 -33.61 17.73 -8.56
CA ASN A 916 -34.59 16.71 -8.95
C ASN A 916 -34.41 16.25 -10.40
N ALA A 917 -33.74 17.04 -11.26
CA ALA A 917 -33.43 16.62 -12.63
C ALA A 917 -32.43 15.45 -12.70
N GLY A 918 -31.75 15.11 -11.60
CA GLY A 918 -30.95 13.89 -11.48
C GLY A 918 -31.75 12.62 -11.12
N ASN A 919 -33.01 12.75 -10.68
CA ASN A 919 -33.81 11.61 -10.22
C ASN A 919 -34.09 10.64 -11.38
N GLY A 920 -33.61 9.40 -11.27
CA GLY A 920 -33.76 8.38 -12.33
C GLY A 920 -32.85 8.59 -13.55
N GLU A 921 -31.84 9.47 -13.46
CA GLU A 921 -30.96 9.85 -14.57
C GLU A 921 -29.49 9.45 -14.37
N TRP A 922 -29.20 8.58 -13.40
CA TRP A 922 -27.89 7.95 -13.22
C TRP A 922 -27.51 7.20 -14.50
N SER A 923 -26.25 7.28 -14.94
CA SER A 923 -25.74 6.81 -16.26
C SER A 923 -26.40 7.41 -17.50
N ARG A 924 -27.34 8.35 -17.35
CA ARG A 924 -28.08 8.96 -18.47
C ARG A 924 -27.71 10.43 -18.59
N LYS A 925 -28.67 11.34 -18.35
CA LYS A 925 -28.44 12.77 -18.52
C LYS A 925 -27.39 13.34 -17.55
N MET A 926 -27.23 12.74 -16.36
CA MET A 926 -26.16 13.12 -15.44
C MET A 926 -24.78 12.85 -16.04
N HIS A 927 -24.62 11.77 -16.81
CA HIS A 927 -23.38 11.48 -17.54
C HIS A 927 -23.17 12.46 -18.70
N ASN A 928 -24.23 12.80 -19.43
CA ASN A 928 -24.16 13.79 -20.50
C ASN A 928 -23.67 15.16 -20.00
N ASP A 929 -24.07 15.57 -18.79
CA ASP A 929 -23.60 16.83 -18.20
C ASP A 929 -22.08 16.86 -18.00
N LEU A 930 -21.51 15.73 -17.56
CA LEU A 930 -20.06 15.57 -17.39
C LEU A 930 -19.33 15.65 -18.73
N ILE A 931 -19.85 14.97 -19.76
CA ILE A 931 -19.32 15.00 -21.12
C ILE A 931 -19.41 16.42 -21.71
N ASP A 932 -20.56 17.09 -21.53
CA ASP A 932 -20.79 18.45 -22.04
C ASP A 932 -19.85 19.46 -21.36
N ALA A 933 -19.54 19.28 -20.08
CA ALA A 933 -18.56 20.11 -19.38
C ALA A 933 -17.15 19.95 -19.96
N VAL A 934 -16.73 18.71 -20.26
CA VAL A 934 -15.42 18.42 -20.86
C VAL A 934 -15.34 18.99 -22.28
N GLU A 935 -16.38 18.79 -23.09
CA GLU A 935 -16.46 19.36 -24.43
C GLU A 935 -16.45 20.89 -24.42
N PHE A 936 -17.11 21.51 -23.43
CA PHE A 936 -17.06 22.94 -23.23
C PHE A 936 -15.61 23.42 -23.02
N VAL A 937 -14.85 22.81 -22.11
CA VAL A 937 -13.47 23.25 -21.84
C VAL A 937 -12.51 22.94 -22.99
N ILE A 938 -12.72 21.84 -23.73
CA ILE A 938 -11.96 21.52 -24.96
C ILE A 938 -12.21 22.60 -26.02
N ALA A 939 -13.47 23.01 -26.23
CA ALA A 939 -13.81 24.07 -27.18
C ALA A 939 -13.18 25.42 -26.82
N LYS A 940 -12.82 25.64 -25.55
CA LYS A 940 -12.09 26.84 -25.09
C LYS A 940 -10.56 26.71 -25.18
N GLY A 941 -10.05 25.56 -25.64
CA GLY A 941 -8.62 25.29 -25.75
C GLY A 941 -7.93 25.09 -24.40
N ILE A 942 -8.68 24.68 -23.37
CA ILE A 942 -8.16 24.44 -22.02
C ILE A 942 -7.50 23.07 -21.93
N SER A 943 -8.09 22.05 -22.57
CA SER A 943 -7.57 20.68 -22.64
C SER A 943 -7.84 20.06 -24.02
N ASN A 944 -7.29 18.89 -24.29
CA ASN A 944 -7.57 18.09 -25.49
C ASN A 944 -8.33 16.83 -25.10
N ARG A 945 -9.16 16.30 -26.01
CA ARG A 945 -9.95 15.09 -25.75
C ARG A 945 -9.11 13.87 -25.37
N SER A 946 -7.92 13.70 -25.95
CA SER A 946 -7.01 12.59 -25.62
C SER A 946 -6.35 12.71 -24.24
N ASP A 947 -6.41 13.88 -23.61
CA ASP A 947 -5.64 14.21 -22.42
C ASP A 947 -6.51 14.31 -21.15
N VAL A 948 -7.70 13.69 -21.18
CA VAL A 948 -8.67 13.72 -20.07
C VAL A 948 -8.78 12.36 -19.39
N ALA A 949 -8.57 12.32 -18.08
CA ALA A 949 -8.95 11.19 -17.21
C ALA A 949 -10.21 11.53 -16.41
N ILE A 950 -10.97 10.52 -16.02
CA ILE A 950 -12.13 10.64 -15.11
C ILE A 950 -11.82 10.00 -13.77
N MET A 951 -12.13 10.68 -12.67
CA MET A 951 -11.82 10.22 -11.31
C MET A 951 -12.95 10.62 -10.37
N GLY A 952 -13.32 9.78 -9.41
CA GLY A 952 -14.36 10.13 -8.45
C GLY A 952 -14.53 9.13 -7.31
N ILE A 953 -15.26 9.55 -6.27
CA ILE A 953 -15.56 8.75 -5.08
C ILE A 953 -17.07 8.48 -4.93
N SER A 954 -17.46 7.29 -4.47
CA SER A 954 -18.88 6.93 -4.26
C SER A 954 -19.68 7.06 -5.57
N TYR A 955 -20.74 7.87 -5.65
CA TYR A 955 -21.39 8.15 -6.94
C TYR A 955 -20.39 8.63 -8.02
N GLY A 956 -19.35 9.39 -7.65
CA GLY A 956 -18.29 9.78 -8.58
C GLY A 956 -17.49 8.60 -9.09
N GLY A 957 -17.28 7.57 -8.26
CA GLY A 957 -16.69 6.29 -8.67
C GLY A 957 -17.59 5.53 -9.64
N TYR A 958 -18.89 5.46 -9.35
CA TYR A 958 -19.89 4.96 -10.31
C TYR A 958 -19.86 5.75 -11.63
N ALA A 959 -19.78 7.07 -11.59
CA ALA A 959 -19.69 7.92 -12.78
C ALA A 959 -18.39 7.69 -13.56
N THR A 960 -17.26 7.42 -12.89
CA THR A 960 -16.02 6.95 -13.54
C THR A 960 -16.29 5.66 -14.30
N LEU A 961 -16.91 4.65 -13.67
CA LEU A 961 -17.19 3.37 -14.32
C LEU A 961 -18.17 3.53 -15.50
N VAL A 962 -19.20 4.36 -15.35
CA VAL A 962 -20.11 4.77 -16.44
C VAL A 962 -19.35 5.44 -17.58
N GLY A 963 -18.42 6.35 -17.27
CA GLY A 963 -17.61 7.02 -18.27
C GLY A 963 -16.74 6.06 -19.07
N LEU A 964 -16.16 5.07 -18.41
CA LEU A 964 -15.33 4.06 -19.06
C LEU A 964 -16.15 2.99 -19.81
N THR A 965 -17.44 2.83 -19.52
CA THR A 965 -18.35 1.88 -20.20
C THR A 965 -19.12 2.49 -21.35
N PHE A 966 -19.87 3.54 -21.07
CA PHE A 966 -20.81 4.12 -22.03
C PHE A 966 -20.11 5.10 -22.98
N THR A 967 -18.91 5.56 -22.63
CA THR A 967 -18.10 6.49 -23.43
C THR A 967 -16.62 6.07 -23.49
N PRO A 968 -16.31 4.85 -23.95
CA PRO A 968 -14.99 4.23 -23.78
C PRO A 968 -13.86 4.91 -24.56
N ASP A 969 -14.19 5.67 -25.61
CA ASP A 969 -13.22 6.44 -26.40
C ASP A 969 -13.03 7.87 -25.90
N PHE A 970 -13.79 8.30 -24.88
CA PHE A 970 -13.81 9.68 -24.42
C PHE A 970 -12.71 9.98 -23.40
N PHE A 971 -12.39 9.03 -22.52
CA PHE A 971 -11.40 9.19 -21.46
C PHE A 971 -10.16 8.35 -21.74
N ALA A 972 -8.98 8.85 -21.35
CA ALA A 972 -7.72 8.12 -21.48
C ALA A 972 -7.60 6.98 -20.46
N CYS A 973 -8.09 7.21 -19.24
CA CYS A 973 -8.15 6.25 -18.13
C CYS A 973 -9.16 6.73 -17.08
N GLY A 974 -9.42 5.89 -16.08
CA GLY A 974 -10.18 6.34 -14.91
C GLY A 974 -9.82 5.70 -13.58
N VAL A 975 -10.15 6.42 -12.51
CA VAL A 975 -9.89 6.03 -11.12
C VAL A 975 -11.22 6.02 -10.36
N ASP A 976 -11.67 4.84 -9.98
CA ASP A 976 -12.86 4.58 -9.18
C ASP A 976 -12.48 4.38 -7.71
N ILE A 977 -13.08 5.17 -6.82
CA ILE A 977 -12.91 5.05 -5.37
C ILE A 977 -14.28 4.74 -4.75
N VAL A 978 -14.44 3.55 -4.19
CA VAL A 978 -15.67 3.06 -3.52
C VAL A 978 -16.96 3.30 -4.33
N GLY A 979 -16.93 3.15 -5.66
CA GLY A 979 -18.10 3.29 -6.52
C GLY A 979 -19.10 2.14 -6.38
N PRO A 980 -20.42 2.40 -6.26
CA PRO A 980 -21.43 1.34 -6.29
C PRO A 980 -21.57 0.75 -7.69
N VAL A 981 -21.71 -0.57 -7.80
CA VAL A 981 -21.67 -1.25 -9.10
C VAL A 981 -22.66 -2.41 -9.16
N ASN A 982 -23.95 -2.17 -9.37
CA ASN A 982 -24.87 -3.28 -9.69
C ASN A 982 -24.88 -3.57 -11.20
N LEU A 983 -23.77 -4.10 -11.72
CA LEU A 983 -23.59 -4.47 -13.13
C LEU A 983 -24.02 -5.90 -13.45
N VAL A 984 -24.52 -6.67 -12.48
CA VAL A 984 -24.99 -8.05 -12.67
C VAL A 984 -26.10 -8.10 -13.73
N THR A 985 -27.15 -7.29 -13.58
CA THR A 985 -28.22 -7.20 -14.59
C THR A 985 -27.75 -6.62 -15.94
N LEU A 986 -26.79 -5.69 -15.96
CA LEU A 986 -26.29 -5.14 -17.23
C LEU A 986 -25.48 -6.20 -18.01
N MET A 987 -24.82 -7.12 -17.32
CA MET A 987 -24.04 -8.22 -17.92
C MET A 987 -24.88 -9.48 -18.15
N GLU A 988 -26.00 -9.66 -17.42
CA GLU A 988 -26.92 -10.79 -17.60
C GLU A 988 -28.01 -10.52 -18.66
N GLU A 989 -28.38 -9.26 -18.90
CA GLU A 989 -29.41 -8.86 -19.89
C GLU A 989 -28.83 -8.39 -21.24
N LEU A 990 -27.56 -8.68 -21.52
CA LEU A 990 -26.94 -8.32 -22.79
C LEU A 990 -27.67 -8.99 -23.97
N PRO A 991 -28.20 -8.23 -24.94
CA PRO A 991 -28.82 -8.81 -26.11
C PRO A 991 -27.80 -9.70 -26.84
N PRO A 992 -28.17 -10.88 -27.38
CA PRO A 992 -27.23 -11.81 -28.01
C PRO A 992 -26.38 -11.24 -29.16
N TYR A 993 -26.75 -10.09 -29.72
CA TYR A 993 -25.98 -9.36 -30.73
C TYR A 993 -24.90 -8.41 -30.15
N TRP A 994 -24.70 -8.36 -28.83
CA TRP A 994 -23.67 -7.58 -28.12
C TRP A 994 -22.41 -8.41 -27.79
N ASN A 995 -22.10 -9.45 -28.56
CA ASN A 995 -20.90 -10.30 -28.37
C ASN A 995 -19.54 -9.56 -28.44
N ASP A 996 -19.52 -8.27 -28.77
CA ASP A 996 -18.30 -7.43 -28.86
C ASP A 996 -18.01 -6.61 -27.59
N ILE A 997 -18.33 -7.09 -26.39
CA ILE A 997 -17.98 -6.42 -25.12
C ILE A 997 -16.47 -6.26 -24.92
N GLN A 998 -15.66 -7.06 -25.60
CA GLN A 998 -14.21 -6.86 -25.65
C GLN A 998 -13.81 -5.47 -26.18
N ASN A 999 -14.71 -4.78 -26.91
CA ASN A 999 -14.50 -3.42 -27.38
C ASN A 999 -14.99 -2.31 -26.42
N ILE A 1000 -15.76 -2.64 -25.37
CA ILE A 1000 -16.38 -1.66 -24.47
C ILE A 1000 -15.42 -1.17 -23.38
N TYR A 1001 -14.38 -1.94 -23.01
CA TYR A 1001 -13.38 -1.49 -22.03
C TYR A 1001 -11.96 -1.65 -22.58
N LYS A 1002 -11.48 -0.61 -23.26
CA LYS A 1002 -10.09 -0.56 -23.77
C LYS A 1002 -9.15 0.23 -22.87
N LYS A 1003 -9.69 0.99 -21.91
CA LYS A 1003 -8.94 1.98 -21.14
C LYS A 1003 -8.53 1.44 -19.78
N PRO A 1004 -7.32 1.77 -19.28
CA PRO A 1004 -6.90 1.38 -17.94
C PRO A 1004 -7.87 1.90 -16.87
N VAL A 1005 -8.22 1.04 -15.91
CA VAL A 1005 -9.03 1.38 -14.73
C VAL A 1005 -8.31 0.99 -13.44
N MET A 1006 -8.37 1.88 -12.44
CA MET A 1006 -7.99 1.60 -11.06
C MET A 1006 -9.23 1.64 -10.18
N ILE A 1007 -9.46 0.59 -9.39
CA ILE A 1007 -10.59 0.44 -8.47
C ILE A 1007 -10.03 0.35 -7.05
N MET A 1008 -10.52 1.18 -6.14
CA MET A 1008 -10.06 1.26 -4.75
C MET A 1008 -11.23 1.08 -3.78
N GLN A 1009 -11.12 0.12 -2.85
CA GLN A 1009 -12.21 -0.26 -1.95
C GLN A 1009 -11.75 -0.41 -0.50
N GLY A 1010 -12.56 0.04 0.46
CA GLY A 1010 -12.41 -0.31 1.88
C GLY A 1010 -13.23 -1.55 2.22
N ALA A 1011 -12.66 -2.49 2.97
CA ALA A 1011 -13.32 -3.76 3.29
C ALA A 1011 -14.51 -3.59 4.26
N ASN A 1012 -14.46 -2.57 5.13
CA ASN A 1012 -15.49 -2.31 6.15
C ASN A 1012 -16.56 -1.32 5.69
N ASP A 1013 -16.62 -1.00 4.40
CA ASP A 1013 -17.54 0.01 3.86
C ASP A 1013 -19.01 -0.36 4.09
N PRO A 1014 -19.75 0.41 4.91
CA PRO A 1014 -21.14 0.11 5.20
C PRO A 1014 -22.08 0.57 4.09
N ARG A 1015 -21.67 1.52 3.25
CA ARG A 1015 -22.47 2.20 2.22
C ARG A 1015 -22.37 1.50 0.87
N VAL A 1016 -21.15 1.23 0.42
CA VAL A 1016 -20.86 0.48 -0.82
C VAL A 1016 -20.07 -0.77 -0.43
N LYS A 1017 -20.77 -1.90 -0.36
CA LYS A 1017 -20.16 -3.15 0.12
C LYS A 1017 -18.98 -3.54 -0.77
N GLN A 1018 -17.93 -4.12 -0.18
CA GLN A 1018 -16.77 -4.64 -0.91
C GLN A 1018 -17.16 -5.52 -2.11
N ASN A 1019 -18.22 -6.32 -1.97
CA ASN A 1019 -18.75 -7.17 -3.03
C ASN A 1019 -19.13 -6.41 -4.31
N GLU A 1020 -19.51 -5.12 -4.21
CA GLU A 1020 -19.79 -4.26 -5.37
C GLU A 1020 -18.55 -4.05 -6.24
N SER A 1021 -17.39 -3.79 -5.63
CA SER A 1021 -16.12 -3.69 -6.34
C SER A 1021 -15.65 -5.07 -6.84
N GLU A 1022 -15.80 -6.12 -6.03
CA GLU A 1022 -15.30 -7.46 -6.36
C GLU A 1022 -16.06 -8.15 -7.49
N GLN A 1023 -17.38 -7.96 -7.58
CA GLN A 1023 -18.15 -8.48 -8.71
C GLN A 1023 -17.72 -7.83 -10.01
N PHE A 1024 -17.41 -6.53 -9.99
CA PHE A 1024 -16.92 -5.82 -11.15
C PHE A 1024 -15.51 -6.25 -11.54
N VAL A 1025 -14.60 -6.35 -10.57
CA VAL A 1025 -13.25 -6.91 -10.77
C VAL A 1025 -13.32 -8.33 -11.35
N SER A 1026 -14.26 -9.15 -10.88
CA SER A 1026 -14.49 -10.50 -11.41
C SER A 1026 -14.98 -10.48 -12.85
N ALA A 1027 -15.89 -9.56 -13.21
CA ALA A 1027 -16.31 -9.37 -14.59
C ALA A 1027 -15.14 -8.92 -15.49
N LEU A 1028 -14.37 -7.90 -15.06
CA LEU A 1028 -13.18 -7.45 -15.79
C LEU A 1028 -12.18 -8.59 -16.00
N LYS A 1029 -11.95 -9.41 -14.97
CA LYS A 1029 -11.11 -10.60 -15.04
C LYS A 1029 -11.65 -11.64 -16.02
N ASN A 1030 -12.94 -11.95 -15.98
CA ASN A 1030 -13.59 -12.91 -16.88
C ASN A 1030 -13.52 -12.45 -18.35
N HIS A 1031 -13.57 -11.13 -18.58
CA HIS A 1031 -13.46 -10.53 -19.91
C HIS A 1031 -12.02 -10.12 -20.28
N SER A 1032 -11.01 -10.50 -19.47
CA SER A 1032 -9.59 -10.20 -19.67
C SER A 1032 -9.21 -8.71 -19.71
N ILE A 1033 -10.06 -7.81 -19.23
CA ILE A 1033 -9.81 -6.35 -19.28
C ILE A 1033 -8.73 -5.96 -18.25
N PRO A 1034 -7.73 -5.12 -18.58
CA PRO A 1034 -6.69 -4.71 -17.63
C PRO A 1034 -7.25 -3.82 -16.52
N PHE A 1035 -6.99 -4.19 -15.27
CA PHE A 1035 -7.38 -3.42 -14.10
C PHE A 1035 -6.30 -3.43 -13.01
N THR A 1036 -6.32 -2.39 -12.16
CA THR A 1036 -5.68 -2.39 -10.85
C THR A 1036 -6.76 -2.36 -9.78
N TYR A 1037 -6.81 -3.36 -8.92
CA TYR A 1037 -7.70 -3.39 -7.76
C TYR A 1037 -6.88 -3.21 -6.48
N VAL A 1038 -7.31 -2.29 -5.63
CA VAL A 1038 -6.66 -1.97 -4.35
C VAL A 1038 -7.69 -2.12 -3.24
N LEU A 1039 -7.50 -3.11 -2.36
CA LEU A 1039 -8.33 -3.33 -1.19
C LEU A 1039 -7.61 -2.82 0.05
N TYR A 1040 -8.31 -2.05 0.89
CA TYR A 1040 -7.85 -1.60 2.21
C TYR A 1040 -8.63 -2.36 3.30
N PRO A 1041 -8.05 -3.40 3.93
CA PRO A 1041 -8.75 -4.26 4.90
C PRO A 1041 -9.22 -3.55 6.17
N ASP A 1042 -8.63 -2.42 6.50
CA ASP A 1042 -8.81 -1.65 7.73
C ASP A 1042 -9.45 -0.27 7.51
N GLU A 1043 -10.14 -0.09 6.39
CA GLU A 1043 -10.84 1.14 6.00
C GLU A 1043 -12.29 0.87 5.59
N GLY A 1044 -13.12 1.93 5.59
CA GLY A 1044 -14.54 1.90 5.18
C GLY A 1044 -14.81 2.70 3.90
N HIS A 1045 -15.83 3.56 3.92
CA HIS A 1045 -16.25 4.39 2.77
C HIS A 1045 -15.33 5.57 2.44
N GLY A 1046 -14.03 5.41 2.66
CA GLY A 1046 -12.98 6.41 2.50
C GLY A 1046 -11.75 6.04 3.34
N PHE A 1047 -10.59 6.59 2.97
CA PHE A 1047 -9.30 6.20 3.56
C PHE A 1047 -8.84 7.22 4.60
N ARG A 1048 -9.09 6.95 5.87
CA ARG A 1048 -8.85 7.89 6.98
C ARG A 1048 -7.47 7.73 7.59
N ARG A 1049 -6.94 6.50 7.65
CA ARG A 1049 -5.63 6.22 8.24
C ARG A 1049 -4.56 6.83 7.36
N ASN A 1050 -3.59 7.50 7.99
CA ASN A 1050 -2.55 8.22 7.26
C ASN A 1050 -1.73 7.33 6.31
N PRO A 1051 -1.27 6.12 6.71
CA PRO A 1051 -0.60 5.19 5.78
C PRO A 1051 -1.41 4.89 4.51
N ASN A 1052 -2.70 4.59 4.67
CA ASN A 1052 -3.59 4.22 3.56
C ASN A 1052 -3.90 5.40 2.65
N SER A 1053 -4.12 6.58 3.23
CA SER A 1053 -4.28 7.83 2.46
C SER A 1053 -3.03 8.15 1.64
N MET A 1054 -1.84 7.97 2.22
CA MET A 1054 -0.56 8.15 1.52
C MET A 1054 -0.34 7.15 0.39
N ALA A 1055 -0.68 5.88 0.63
CA ALA A 1055 -0.65 4.84 -0.39
C ALA A 1055 -1.66 5.13 -1.52
N MET A 1056 -2.85 5.63 -1.19
CA MET A 1056 -3.84 6.03 -2.19
C MET A 1056 -3.28 7.12 -3.11
N PHE A 1057 -2.72 8.20 -2.55
CA PHE A 1057 -2.06 9.23 -3.35
C PHE A 1057 -0.94 8.67 -4.22
N GLY A 1058 -0.06 7.82 -3.66
CA GLY A 1058 1.05 7.20 -4.38
C GLY A 1058 0.62 6.30 -5.54
N LEU A 1059 -0.44 5.51 -5.35
CA LEU A 1059 -1.00 4.63 -6.38
C LEU A 1059 -1.69 5.47 -7.49
N VAL A 1060 -2.50 6.45 -7.11
CA VAL A 1060 -3.22 7.31 -8.05
C VAL A 1060 -2.26 8.13 -8.91
N GLU A 1061 -1.26 8.81 -8.34
CA GLU A 1061 -0.33 9.60 -9.15
C GLU A 1061 0.52 8.72 -10.08
N LYS A 1062 0.93 7.53 -9.63
CA LYS A 1062 1.70 6.60 -10.47
C LYS A 1062 0.85 6.10 -11.64
N PHE A 1063 -0.43 5.80 -11.39
CA PHE A 1063 -1.37 5.38 -12.41
C PHE A 1063 -1.68 6.49 -13.42
N LEU A 1064 -2.02 7.69 -12.94
CA LEU A 1064 -2.26 8.86 -13.79
C LEU A 1064 -1.01 9.24 -14.59
N HIS A 1065 0.17 9.22 -13.98
CA HIS A 1065 1.44 9.46 -14.68
C HIS A 1065 1.66 8.44 -15.81
N LYS A 1066 1.35 7.15 -15.59
CA LYS A 1066 1.46 6.13 -16.64
C LYS A 1066 0.49 6.39 -17.80
N CYS A 1067 -0.72 6.89 -17.52
CA CYS A 1067 -1.78 7.05 -18.52
C CYS A 1067 -1.70 8.39 -19.27
N LEU A 1068 -1.48 9.48 -18.55
CA LEU A 1068 -1.48 10.85 -19.07
C LEU A 1068 -0.08 11.48 -19.09
N GLY A 1069 0.91 10.95 -18.36
CA GLY A 1069 2.15 11.66 -18.01
C GLY A 1069 1.90 12.72 -16.93
N GLY A 1070 2.83 13.64 -16.71
CA GLY A 1070 2.77 14.61 -15.59
C GLY A 1070 3.88 14.34 -14.58
N ASP A 1071 3.98 15.14 -13.53
CA ASP A 1071 4.98 14.92 -12.49
C ASP A 1071 4.46 13.91 -11.45
N TYR A 1072 5.35 13.13 -10.85
CA TYR A 1072 4.99 12.22 -9.76
C TYR A 1072 6.17 12.02 -8.80
N GLN A 1073 5.86 11.62 -7.56
CA GLN A 1073 6.85 11.22 -6.56
C GLN A 1073 6.98 9.69 -6.60
N PRO A 1074 8.19 9.12 -6.68
CA PRO A 1074 8.37 7.67 -6.68
C PRO A 1074 7.62 6.98 -5.52
N PHE A 1075 7.01 5.84 -5.80
CA PHE A 1075 6.20 5.07 -4.83
C PHE A 1075 6.35 3.57 -5.04
N THR A 1076 6.53 2.85 -3.92
CA THR A 1076 6.61 1.39 -3.84
C THR A 1076 5.63 0.89 -2.78
N SER A 1077 4.95 -0.23 -3.05
CA SER A 1077 4.04 -0.85 -2.07
C SER A 1077 4.79 -1.23 -0.79
N GLY A 1078 4.16 -0.96 0.35
CA GLY A 1078 4.72 -1.11 1.70
C GLY A 1078 5.54 0.10 2.18
N GLN A 1079 5.68 1.17 1.38
CA GLN A 1079 6.52 2.32 1.74
C GLN A 1079 6.07 3.01 3.04
N TYR A 1080 4.77 3.02 3.34
CA TYR A 1080 4.22 3.72 4.49
C TYR A 1080 3.65 2.76 5.55
N ASN A 1081 3.97 1.46 5.46
CA ASN A 1081 3.35 0.40 6.26
C ASN A 1081 1.82 0.38 6.11
N GLU A 1082 1.34 0.66 4.90
CA GLU A 1082 -0.07 0.62 4.56
C GLU A 1082 -0.63 -0.81 4.52
N SER A 1083 -1.94 -0.95 4.73
CA SER A 1083 -2.64 -2.24 4.67
C SER A 1083 -3.03 -2.65 3.24
N ALA A 1084 -2.73 -1.80 2.24
CA ALA A 1084 -3.23 -1.91 0.89
C ALA A 1084 -2.82 -3.23 0.23
N ILE A 1085 -3.82 -4.03 -0.15
CA ILE A 1085 -3.65 -5.25 -0.93
C ILE A 1085 -3.89 -4.90 -2.40
N VAL A 1086 -2.83 -4.96 -3.20
CA VAL A 1086 -2.89 -4.63 -4.64
C VAL A 1086 -2.99 -5.91 -5.45
N SER A 1087 -4.07 -6.03 -6.22
CA SER A 1087 -4.26 -7.06 -7.24
C SER A 1087 -4.28 -6.41 -8.61
N SER A 1088 -3.55 -6.95 -9.58
CA SER A 1088 -3.58 -6.42 -10.95
C SER A 1088 -3.65 -7.53 -11.97
N CYS A 1089 -4.47 -7.36 -13.00
CA CYS A 1089 -4.45 -8.23 -14.16
C CYS A 1089 -3.53 -7.59 -15.22
N LEU A 1090 -2.23 -7.84 -15.10
CA LEU A 1090 -1.20 -7.37 -16.03
C LEU A 1090 -1.00 -8.31 -17.25
N LEU A 1091 -1.96 -9.22 -17.49
CA LEU A 1091 -1.90 -10.21 -18.56
C LEU A 1091 -2.13 -9.65 -19.99
N GLN A 1092 -2.60 -8.41 -20.14
CA GLN A 1092 -2.88 -7.82 -21.47
C GLN A 1092 -1.98 -6.65 -21.89
N TYR A 1093 -1.16 -6.07 -21.00
CA TYR A 1093 -0.17 -5.05 -21.42
C TYR A 1093 0.97 -5.66 -22.25
N VAL A 1094 1.21 -6.96 -22.08
CA VAL A 1094 2.11 -7.73 -22.95
C VAL A 1094 1.45 -8.01 -24.30
N TYR A 1095 0.13 -8.26 -24.32
CA TYR A 1095 -0.61 -8.60 -25.55
C TYR A 1095 -0.88 -7.39 -26.46
N ALA A 1096 -1.26 -6.22 -25.92
CA ALA A 1096 -1.44 -5.00 -26.73
C ALA A 1096 -0.11 -4.46 -27.30
N TYR A 1097 0.99 -4.64 -26.56
CA TYR A 1097 2.34 -4.30 -27.06
C TYR A 1097 2.79 -5.28 -28.15
N ILE A 1098 2.38 -6.55 -28.09
CA ILE A 1098 2.61 -7.55 -29.14
C ILE A 1098 1.73 -7.28 -30.37
N VAL A 1099 0.45 -6.93 -30.20
CA VAL A 1099 -0.49 -6.65 -31.31
C VAL A 1099 -0.14 -5.36 -32.04
N GLN A 1100 0.33 -4.32 -31.34
CA GLN A 1100 0.79 -3.08 -31.98
C GLN A 1100 2.11 -3.28 -32.77
N ILE A 1101 2.98 -4.20 -32.32
CA ILE A 1101 4.16 -4.65 -33.08
C ILE A 1101 3.73 -5.45 -34.32
N GLU A 1102 2.65 -6.25 -34.23
CA GLU A 1102 2.09 -7.01 -35.36
C GLU A 1102 1.39 -6.13 -36.40
N GLU A 1103 0.64 -5.09 -35.99
CA GLU A 1103 -0.03 -4.15 -36.90
C GLU A 1103 0.98 -3.22 -37.62
N GLU A 1104 2.05 -2.78 -36.93
CA GLU A 1104 3.16 -2.05 -37.57
C GLU A 1104 3.95 -2.96 -38.53
N HIS A 1105 4.11 -4.25 -38.21
CA HIS A 1105 4.66 -5.26 -39.14
C HIS A 1105 3.76 -5.52 -40.36
N TYR A 1106 2.44 -5.42 -40.21
CA TYR A 1106 1.48 -5.61 -41.31
C TYR A 1106 1.43 -4.39 -42.24
N ALA A 1107 1.50 -3.17 -41.70
CA ALA A 1107 1.57 -1.94 -42.48
C ALA A 1107 2.89 -1.82 -43.27
N MET A 1108 4.03 -2.23 -42.68
CA MET A 1108 5.32 -2.26 -43.38
C MET A 1108 5.41 -3.32 -44.49
N ASN A 1109 4.64 -4.41 -44.41
CA ASN A 1109 4.60 -5.45 -45.43
C ASN A 1109 3.72 -5.12 -46.64
N ILE A 1110 2.81 -4.15 -46.53
CA ILE A 1110 1.96 -3.70 -47.65
C ILE A 1110 2.72 -2.69 -48.53
N GLU A 1111 3.60 -1.86 -47.97
CA GLU A 1111 4.45 -0.94 -48.77
C GLU A 1111 5.59 -1.65 -49.52
N GLN A 1112 6.04 -2.83 -49.08
CA GLN A 1112 7.08 -3.60 -49.80
C GLN A 1112 6.58 -4.46 -50.96
N LYS A 1113 5.25 -4.68 -51.10
CA LYS A 1113 4.66 -5.44 -52.21
C LYS A 1113 4.15 -4.58 -53.38
N GLY A 1114 4.26 -3.25 -53.30
CA GLY A 1114 3.76 -2.33 -54.33
C GLY A 1114 4.73 -1.97 -55.47
N ASN A 1115 5.96 -2.46 -55.50
CA ASN A 1115 6.98 -2.06 -56.49
C ASN A 1115 7.56 -3.22 -57.33
N LYS A 1116 6.67 -4.12 -57.78
CA LYS A 1116 6.92 -5.01 -58.92
C LYS A 1116 5.63 -5.16 -59.75
N HIS A 1117 5.36 -4.16 -60.59
CA HIS A 1117 4.98 -4.33 -62.00
C HIS A 1117 4.90 -2.98 -62.72
#